data_AF-A0A5J5DC89-F1
#
_entry.id   AF-A0A5J5DC89-F1
#
_cell.length_a   1.000
_cell.length_b   1.000
_cell.length_c   1.000
_cell.angle_alpha   90.00
_cell.angle_beta   90.00
_cell.angle_gamma   90.00
#
_symmetry.space_group_name_H-M   'P 1'
#
loop_
_entity.id
_entity.type
_entity.pdbx_description
1 polymer ?
#
loop_
_entity_poly.entity_id
_entity_poly.type
_entity_poly.pdbx_seq_one_letter_code
_entity_poly.pdbx_strand_id
1 'polypeptide(L)'
;MSSKHTKPNFSHSQLVEIMKRVFRLTPSEIRSLPSYDDQNFYVAAIEGGEYVLKIMNSEDSKNTALIEMQNYAMTVLHRHGLPAQTALPTASGQLMSLEEVDCGYGCQKYLVRLLTYLPGTTISKVPLTPQLLYETGKMAARMDQILQEMEHPHLGVLQRKNFIWSLSSVPLLEAYMNLLDGDPLEEAVKSVIRQYKTSVVPNRSNFRKCINHGDFNDLNVLVQPDESDGHRISGILDFGDMNTGYYIHELAITIMYMMTEHPKPIEVGGPVLAGWESVLPLNKAEKECLYVLVLSRFCQSLILARHAVILHPENAEYLMITSRTGVHILHQLWELGKEQVEKVWFQSAARFKIATAVDPTPTLTLQQATELTLHLYGVTITEISTLPSYRDQNFLVVDNESTKYLLKIMNSEDSKNATLLEVQTHAMYFLRQHGVPAQTAVHTTMGQLMSMEEIDCGHGTQTYCVRLLTYLPGKTIAESPVTRQDLFKVSKLAAFVDKTLQQLVSPNLDVLQKMEGTRWSLSSIPLTEGYLSVMDGDPLQVVVRAVIQQYKLYVQPKISSFQKGILHGDLNDQNILVTPVENGSHEVSGLLDFSMLMNDCYVFEVAIIIAYMMLENPSPLDVGGAVLAGWESIMVLNEDERDSLFLLVLGRLCQSVVYGRHNAKKKPDNKYILTTAKNGTRLLNKLWELGKKEVERKWFKDASTFPV
;
A
#
# COMPACT_ATOMS: atom_id res chain seq x y z
N MET A 1 40.71 -14.64 -33.46
CA MET A 1 41.69 -15.34 -32.61
C MET A 1 40.91 -16.31 -31.75
N SER A 2 41.27 -17.60 -31.76
CA SER A 2 40.64 -18.66 -30.96
C SER A 2 40.33 -18.17 -29.55
N SER A 3 39.09 -18.27 -29.07
CA SER A 3 38.77 -17.94 -27.68
C SER A 3 39.64 -18.80 -26.78
N LYS A 4 40.46 -18.16 -25.94
CA LYS A 4 41.15 -18.88 -24.87
C LYS A 4 40.06 -19.55 -24.02
N HIS A 5 40.21 -20.83 -23.72
CA HIS A 5 39.31 -21.54 -22.81
C HIS A 5 39.42 -20.91 -21.41
N THR A 6 38.52 -19.99 -21.09
CA THR A 6 38.48 -19.25 -19.82
C THR A 6 37.65 -19.97 -18.76
N LYS A 7 36.58 -20.66 -19.17
CA LYS A 7 35.75 -21.51 -18.30
C LYS A 7 36.59 -22.65 -17.70
N PRO A 8 36.53 -22.90 -16.38
CA PRO A 8 37.26 -24.00 -15.77
C PRO A 8 36.71 -25.36 -16.23
N ASN A 9 37.55 -26.40 -16.18
CA ASN A 9 37.15 -27.79 -16.43
C ASN A 9 37.71 -28.77 -15.37
N PHE A 10 37.48 -28.47 -14.09
CA PHE A 10 38.05 -29.23 -12.98
C PHE A 10 37.45 -30.64 -12.92
N SER A 11 38.34 -31.64 -12.90
CA SER A 11 37.97 -33.03 -12.69
C SER A 11 37.54 -33.30 -11.25
N HIS A 12 36.76 -34.36 -11.04
CA HIS A 12 36.34 -34.76 -9.70
C HIS A 12 37.51 -34.92 -8.71
N SER A 13 38.64 -35.50 -9.14
CA SER A 13 39.84 -35.63 -8.31
C SER A 13 40.43 -34.28 -7.90
N GLN A 14 40.45 -33.29 -8.80
CA GLN A 14 40.93 -31.94 -8.50
C GLN A 14 40.00 -31.22 -7.50
N LEU A 15 38.68 -31.43 -7.61
CA LEU A 15 37.71 -30.87 -6.67
C LEU A 15 37.91 -31.46 -5.26
N VAL A 16 38.08 -32.78 -5.15
CA VAL A 16 38.36 -33.45 -3.87
C VAL A 16 39.67 -32.95 -3.26
N GLU A 17 40.71 -32.75 -4.07
CA GLU A 17 41.97 -32.19 -3.61
C GLU A 17 41.81 -30.76 -3.09
N ILE A 18 41.11 -29.89 -3.82
CA ILE A 18 40.82 -28.52 -3.40
C ILE A 18 40.07 -28.50 -2.07
N MET A 19 39.00 -29.29 -1.93
CA MET A 19 38.21 -29.32 -0.70
C MET A 19 39.06 -29.70 0.51
N LYS A 20 39.93 -30.71 0.36
CA LYS A 20 40.81 -31.16 1.44
C LYS A 20 41.94 -30.17 1.74
N ARG A 21 42.64 -29.70 0.71
CA ARG A 21 43.83 -28.85 0.87
C ARG A 21 43.46 -27.41 1.27
N VAL A 22 42.50 -26.82 0.56
CA VAL A 22 42.15 -25.41 0.69
C VAL A 22 41.15 -25.19 1.82
N PHE A 23 40.15 -26.07 1.98
CA PHE A 23 39.06 -25.87 2.95
C PHE A 23 39.10 -26.84 4.14
N ARG A 24 40.00 -27.83 4.15
CA ARG A 24 40.09 -28.88 5.18
C ARG A 24 38.78 -29.65 5.39
N LEU A 25 38.04 -29.85 4.30
CA LEU A 25 36.80 -30.62 4.29
C LEU A 25 36.94 -31.84 3.39
N THR A 26 36.40 -32.96 3.83
CA THR A 26 36.37 -34.20 3.07
C THR A 26 35.00 -34.35 2.43
N PRO A 27 34.89 -34.22 1.10
CA PRO A 27 33.60 -34.33 0.44
C PRO A 27 33.06 -35.76 0.53
N SER A 28 31.85 -35.92 1.06
CA SER A 28 31.07 -37.16 0.99
C SER A 28 30.28 -37.26 -0.32
N GLU A 29 29.86 -36.11 -0.86
CA GLU A 29 29.16 -36.00 -2.13
C GLU A 29 29.63 -34.75 -2.87
N ILE A 30 29.83 -34.86 -4.19
CA ILE A 30 30.04 -33.73 -5.09
C ILE A 30 29.16 -33.94 -6.32
N ARG A 31 28.33 -32.94 -6.64
CA ARG A 31 27.57 -32.93 -7.89
C ARG A 31 27.64 -31.55 -8.55
N SER A 32 27.67 -31.54 -9.87
CA SER A 32 27.68 -30.31 -10.66
C SER A 32 26.35 -29.56 -10.47
N LEU A 33 26.45 -28.23 -10.35
CA LEU A 33 25.33 -27.30 -10.42
C LEU A 33 25.40 -26.54 -11.75
N PRO A 34 24.27 -26.02 -12.26
CA PRO A 34 24.25 -25.19 -13.45
C PRO A 34 25.26 -24.03 -13.34
N SER A 35 26.03 -23.82 -14.41
CA SER A 35 27.00 -22.72 -14.50
C SER A 35 27.33 -22.37 -15.95
N TYR A 36 27.50 -21.07 -16.23
CA TYR A 36 27.80 -20.56 -17.56
C TYR A 36 29.29 -20.27 -17.75
N ASP A 37 29.83 -19.17 -17.20
CA ASP A 37 31.25 -18.83 -17.30
C ASP A 37 32.12 -19.58 -16.27
N ASP A 38 31.55 -19.85 -15.10
CA ASP A 38 32.23 -20.50 -13.97
C ASP A 38 31.96 -22.01 -13.91
N GLN A 39 32.54 -22.70 -12.92
CA GLN A 39 32.11 -24.04 -12.50
C GLN A 39 31.59 -24.06 -11.07
N ASN A 40 30.35 -24.51 -10.92
CA ASN A 40 29.65 -24.58 -9.64
C ASN A 40 29.41 -26.04 -9.24
N PHE A 41 29.66 -26.37 -7.98
CA PHE A 41 29.40 -27.71 -7.45
C PHE A 41 28.72 -27.62 -6.09
N TYR A 42 27.70 -28.44 -5.89
CA TYR A 42 27.21 -28.76 -4.56
C TYR A 42 28.20 -29.73 -3.91
N VAL A 43 28.50 -29.51 -2.64
CA VAL A 43 29.38 -30.35 -1.84
C VAL A 43 28.75 -30.62 -0.48
N ALA A 44 28.57 -31.90 -0.13
CA ALA A 44 28.32 -32.32 1.24
C ALA A 44 29.64 -32.80 1.86
N ALA A 45 29.92 -32.38 3.10
CA ALA A 45 31.15 -32.76 3.80
C ALA A 45 30.88 -33.84 4.86
N ILE A 46 31.82 -34.77 5.03
CA ILE A 46 31.78 -35.80 6.09
C ILE A 46 31.79 -35.14 7.48
N GLU A 47 32.51 -34.02 7.59
CA GLU A 47 32.60 -33.20 8.80
C GLU A 47 31.26 -32.51 9.14
N GLY A 48 30.28 -32.57 8.24
CA GLY A 48 28.96 -31.95 8.37
C GLY A 48 28.84 -30.66 7.55
N GLY A 49 27.62 -30.38 7.10
CA GLY A 49 27.29 -29.18 6.33
C GLY A 49 27.23 -29.41 4.82
N GLU A 50 26.52 -28.48 4.17
CA GLU A 50 26.31 -28.44 2.72
C GLU A 50 26.81 -27.11 2.18
N TYR A 51 27.50 -27.16 1.04
CA TYR A 51 28.22 -26.02 0.47
C TYR A 51 28.06 -25.92 -1.05
N VAL A 52 28.39 -24.75 -1.57
CA VAL A 52 28.61 -24.50 -2.99
C VAL A 52 30.08 -24.16 -3.21
N LEU A 53 30.82 -25.06 -3.85
CA LEU A 53 32.16 -24.79 -4.34
C LEU A 53 32.04 -24.06 -5.69
N LYS A 54 32.58 -22.84 -5.75
CA LYS A 54 32.53 -21.96 -6.91
C LYS A 54 33.95 -21.73 -7.42
N ILE A 55 34.21 -22.10 -8.67
CA ILE A 55 35.49 -21.91 -9.37
C ILE A 55 35.28 -20.88 -10.46
N MET A 56 35.83 -19.69 -10.25
CA MET A 56 35.67 -18.55 -11.16
C MET A 56 36.48 -18.78 -12.43
N ASN A 57 35.99 -18.35 -13.58
CA ASN A 57 36.76 -18.39 -14.83
C ASN A 57 38.08 -17.61 -14.74
N SER A 58 39.04 -17.94 -15.61
CA SER A 58 40.41 -17.43 -15.49
C SER A 58 40.56 -15.94 -15.80
N GLU A 59 39.61 -15.30 -16.50
CA GLU A 59 39.62 -13.86 -16.73
C GLU A 59 39.07 -13.11 -15.52
N ASP A 60 37.93 -13.51 -14.98
CA ASP A 60 37.37 -12.89 -13.77
C ASP A 60 38.24 -13.12 -12.54
N SER A 61 38.98 -14.24 -12.52
CA SER A 61 39.98 -14.54 -11.49
C SER A 61 41.09 -13.49 -11.39
N LYS A 62 41.28 -12.64 -12.41
CA LYS A 62 42.23 -11.52 -12.38
C LYS A 62 41.73 -10.33 -11.57
N ASN A 63 40.41 -10.24 -11.33
CA ASN A 63 39.79 -9.14 -10.59
C ASN A 63 39.38 -9.58 -9.18
N THR A 64 40.38 -9.87 -8.35
CA THR A 64 40.20 -10.34 -6.97
C THR A 64 39.34 -9.40 -6.13
N ALA A 65 39.52 -8.09 -6.29
CA ALA A 65 38.79 -7.07 -5.54
C ALA A 65 37.27 -7.10 -5.82
N LEU A 66 36.86 -7.43 -7.06
CA LEU A 66 35.44 -7.57 -7.37
C LEU A 66 34.84 -8.81 -6.68
N ILE A 67 35.53 -9.94 -6.70
CA ILE A 67 35.05 -11.16 -6.04
C ILE A 67 35.01 -11.01 -4.52
N GLU A 68 35.98 -10.30 -3.94
CA GLU A 68 35.98 -9.91 -2.52
C GLU A 68 34.75 -9.04 -2.19
N MET A 69 34.46 -8.04 -3.04
CA MET A 69 33.29 -7.18 -2.90
C MET A 69 31.97 -7.97 -2.93
N GLN A 70 31.87 -8.99 -3.79
CA GLN A 70 30.72 -9.91 -3.82
C GLN A 70 30.58 -10.68 -2.50
N ASN A 71 31.68 -11.24 -1.98
CA ASN A 71 31.67 -11.96 -0.71
C ASN A 71 31.26 -11.06 0.47
N TYR A 72 31.72 -9.81 0.44
CA TYR A 72 31.34 -8.82 1.45
C TYR A 72 29.85 -8.44 1.36
N ALA A 73 29.32 -8.20 0.15
CA ALA A 73 27.90 -7.91 -0.05
C ALA A 73 26.98 -9.03 0.47
N MET A 74 27.31 -10.27 0.10
CA MET A 74 26.66 -11.49 0.60
C MET A 74 26.64 -11.54 2.14
N THR A 75 27.78 -11.23 2.78
CA THR A 75 27.89 -11.20 4.24
C THR A 75 27.05 -10.09 4.87
N VAL A 76 27.03 -8.88 4.27
CA VAL A 76 26.22 -7.76 4.77
C VAL A 76 24.74 -8.10 4.69
N LEU A 77 24.26 -8.64 3.58
CA LEU A 77 22.87 -9.04 3.41
C LEU A 77 22.46 -10.11 4.44
N HIS A 78 23.29 -11.13 4.62
CA HIS A 78 23.05 -12.18 5.61
C HIS A 78 22.93 -11.62 7.04
N ARG A 79 23.81 -10.68 7.43
CA ARG A 79 23.76 -10.03 8.76
C ARG A 79 22.50 -9.20 8.98
N HIS A 80 21.90 -8.68 7.92
CA HIS A 80 20.63 -7.94 7.97
C HIS A 80 19.40 -8.86 7.81
N GLY A 81 19.59 -10.18 7.91
CA GLY A 81 18.52 -11.16 7.90
C GLY A 81 17.96 -11.49 6.51
N LEU A 82 18.66 -11.12 5.43
CA LEU A 82 18.31 -11.57 4.08
C LEU A 82 18.93 -12.94 3.80
N PRO A 83 18.24 -13.81 3.05
CA PRO A 83 18.72 -15.15 2.77
C PRO A 83 19.82 -15.14 1.68
N ALA A 84 20.99 -14.61 1.99
CA ALA A 84 22.15 -14.62 1.11
C ALA A 84 23.17 -15.68 1.55
N GLN A 85 23.97 -16.16 0.59
CA GLN A 85 25.07 -17.07 0.89
C GLN A 85 26.15 -16.37 1.73
N THR A 86 27.01 -17.10 2.42
CA THR A 86 28.22 -16.55 3.04
C THR A 86 29.45 -17.36 2.65
N ALA A 87 30.59 -16.70 2.48
CA ALA A 87 31.83 -17.36 2.13
C ALA A 87 32.52 -17.97 3.36
N LEU A 88 32.99 -19.20 3.22
CA LEU A 88 33.75 -19.89 4.26
C LEU A 88 35.25 -19.57 4.12
N PRO A 89 35.96 -19.43 5.26
CA PRO A 89 37.40 -19.26 5.24
C PRO A 89 38.11 -20.53 4.77
N THR A 90 39.19 -20.34 4.03
CA THR A 90 40.16 -21.36 3.70
C THR A 90 40.99 -21.74 4.94
N ALA A 91 41.82 -22.77 4.83
CA ALA A 91 42.80 -23.20 5.81
C ALA A 91 43.77 -22.08 6.25
N SER A 92 43.96 -21.04 5.42
CA SER A 92 44.78 -19.87 5.71
C SER A 92 43.99 -18.67 6.26
N GLY A 93 42.68 -18.82 6.46
CA GLY A 93 41.78 -17.78 6.98
C GLY A 93 41.28 -16.78 5.94
N GLN A 94 41.67 -16.91 4.67
CA GLN A 94 41.18 -16.07 3.57
C GLN A 94 39.82 -16.56 3.08
N LEU A 95 38.99 -15.70 2.47
CA LEU A 95 37.65 -16.11 1.97
C LEU A 95 37.67 -16.72 0.56
N MET A 96 38.83 -16.74 -0.08
CA MET A 96 39.04 -17.34 -1.40
C MET A 96 40.51 -17.71 -1.58
N SER A 97 40.79 -18.62 -2.52
CA SER A 97 42.15 -19.04 -2.86
C SER A 97 42.37 -18.95 -4.36
N LEU A 98 43.54 -18.45 -4.78
CA LEU A 98 43.94 -18.43 -6.20
C LEU A 98 44.72 -19.70 -6.49
N GLU A 99 44.09 -20.62 -7.22
CA GLU A 99 44.65 -21.93 -7.52
C GLU A 99 45.20 -21.97 -8.94
N GLU A 100 46.44 -22.42 -9.08
CA GLU A 100 47.09 -22.63 -10.38
C GLU A 100 46.97 -24.11 -10.76
N VAL A 101 46.12 -24.40 -11.75
CA VAL A 101 45.72 -25.76 -12.10
C VAL A 101 45.62 -25.92 -13.61
N ASP A 102 46.11 -27.05 -14.13
CA ASP A 102 45.81 -27.49 -15.49
C ASP A 102 44.54 -28.35 -15.48
N CYS A 103 43.47 -27.82 -16.06
CA CYS A 103 42.18 -28.50 -16.18
C CYS A 103 41.89 -28.98 -17.62
N GLY A 104 42.94 -29.22 -18.41
CA GLY A 104 42.84 -29.70 -19.79
C GLY A 104 43.09 -28.63 -20.85
N TYR A 105 43.45 -27.42 -20.44
CA TYR A 105 43.72 -26.27 -21.31
C TYR A 105 45.08 -25.61 -21.02
N GLY A 106 45.98 -26.32 -20.35
CA GLY A 106 47.22 -25.78 -19.82
C GLY A 106 47.02 -25.12 -18.45
N CYS A 107 48.15 -24.83 -17.79
CA CYS A 107 48.15 -24.24 -16.46
C CYS A 107 47.56 -22.83 -16.47
N GLN A 108 46.47 -22.61 -15.74
CA GLN A 108 45.80 -21.31 -15.59
C GLN A 108 45.50 -21.05 -14.11
N LYS A 109 45.20 -19.79 -13.76
CA LYS A 109 44.86 -19.38 -12.41
C LYS A 109 43.36 -19.17 -12.26
N TYR A 110 42.77 -19.81 -11.27
CA TYR A 110 41.34 -19.77 -10.97
C TYR A 110 41.12 -19.39 -9.51
N LEU A 111 40.26 -18.40 -9.27
CA LEU A 111 39.79 -18.11 -7.92
C LEU A 111 38.77 -19.16 -7.50
N VAL A 112 38.98 -19.71 -6.32
CA VAL A 112 38.11 -20.73 -5.72
C VAL A 112 37.55 -20.19 -4.41
N ARG A 113 36.24 -20.29 -4.24
CA ARG A 113 35.54 -19.96 -2.99
C ARG A 113 34.56 -21.06 -2.61
N LEU A 114 34.34 -21.21 -1.32
CA LEU A 114 33.32 -22.10 -0.77
C LEU A 114 32.23 -21.24 -0.12
N LEU A 115 30.99 -21.45 -0.53
CA LEU A 115 29.83 -20.70 -0.03
C LEU A 115 28.90 -21.63 0.75
N THR A 116 28.15 -21.10 1.71
CA THR A 116 27.04 -21.84 2.33
C THR A 116 26.00 -22.24 1.29
N TYR A 117 25.46 -23.46 1.41
CA TYR A 117 24.31 -23.89 0.61
C TYR A 117 23.01 -23.26 1.13
N LEU A 118 22.16 -22.79 0.22
CA LEU A 118 20.82 -22.30 0.54
C LEU A 118 19.79 -23.31 0.01
N PRO A 119 18.94 -23.88 0.87
CA PRO A 119 17.96 -24.86 0.44
C PRO A 119 16.78 -24.18 -0.26
N GLY A 120 16.25 -24.79 -1.31
CA GLY A 120 15.10 -24.28 -2.04
C GLY A 120 15.11 -24.67 -3.52
N THR A 121 14.09 -24.24 -4.24
CA THR A 121 14.01 -24.34 -5.71
C THR A 121 13.99 -22.94 -6.31
N THR A 122 14.42 -22.78 -7.56
CA THR A 122 14.33 -21.49 -8.26
C THR A 122 12.87 -21.05 -8.37
N ILE A 123 12.63 -19.75 -8.25
CA ILE A 123 11.28 -19.17 -8.29
C ILE A 123 10.59 -19.43 -9.65
N SER A 124 11.36 -19.61 -10.73
CA SER A 124 10.85 -20.06 -12.05
C SER A 124 10.15 -21.42 -12.05
N LYS A 125 10.36 -22.26 -11.02
CA LYS A 125 9.77 -23.60 -10.94
C LYS A 125 8.46 -23.65 -10.15
N VAL A 126 7.96 -22.52 -9.67
CA VAL A 126 6.74 -22.46 -8.87
C VAL A 126 5.73 -21.47 -9.47
N PRO A 127 4.43 -21.65 -9.24
CA PRO A 127 3.44 -20.67 -9.66
C PRO A 127 3.67 -19.31 -8.99
N LEU A 128 3.81 -18.24 -9.78
CA LEU A 128 3.97 -16.89 -9.23
C LEU A 128 2.61 -16.30 -8.82
N THR A 129 2.24 -16.52 -7.56
CA THR A 129 1.05 -15.90 -6.98
C THR A 129 1.26 -14.39 -6.82
N PRO A 130 0.18 -13.58 -6.79
CA PRO A 130 0.30 -12.15 -6.52
C PRO A 130 1.04 -11.83 -5.21
N GLN A 131 0.88 -12.65 -4.18
CA GLN A 131 1.59 -12.48 -2.90
C GLN A 131 3.09 -12.77 -3.05
N LEU A 132 3.48 -13.83 -3.75
CA LEU A 132 4.89 -14.13 -4.00
C LEU A 132 5.55 -13.01 -4.82
N LEU A 133 4.86 -12.49 -5.85
CA LEU A 133 5.33 -11.35 -6.63
C LEU A 133 5.53 -10.09 -5.78
N TYR A 134 4.60 -9.81 -4.86
CA TYR A 134 4.74 -8.72 -3.89
C TYR A 134 5.96 -8.92 -2.98
N GLU A 135 6.14 -10.11 -2.41
CA GLU A 135 7.31 -10.41 -1.57
C GLU A 135 8.62 -10.34 -2.37
N THR A 136 8.63 -10.73 -3.64
CA THR A 136 9.79 -10.57 -4.54
C THR A 136 10.16 -9.10 -4.74
N GLY A 137 9.18 -8.24 -5.04
CA GLY A 137 9.43 -6.80 -5.18
C GLY A 137 9.90 -6.15 -3.88
N LYS A 138 9.34 -6.56 -2.75
CA LYS A 138 9.74 -6.11 -1.41
C LYS A 138 11.16 -6.57 -1.06
N MET A 139 11.51 -7.82 -1.37
CA MET A 139 12.85 -8.38 -1.15
C MET A 139 13.91 -7.64 -1.96
N ALA A 140 13.65 -7.39 -3.25
CA ALA A 140 14.56 -6.65 -4.12
C ALA A 140 14.81 -5.22 -3.58
N ALA A 141 13.76 -4.51 -3.15
CA ALA A 141 13.91 -3.18 -2.58
C ALA A 141 14.69 -3.18 -1.25
N ARG A 142 14.44 -4.15 -0.36
CA ARG A 142 15.19 -4.30 0.90
C ARG A 142 16.66 -4.61 0.63
N MET A 143 16.95 -5.47 -0.33
CA MET A 143 18.31 -5.80 -0.74
C MET A 143 19.05 -4.55 -1.18
N ASP A 144 18.50 -3.78 -2.12
CA ASP A 144 19.13 -2.56 -2.61
C ASP A 144 19.31 -1.50 -1.49
N GLN A 145 18.35 -1.39 -0.57
CA GLN A 145 18.46 -0.49 0.59
C GLN A 145 19.66 -0.86 1.47
N ILE A 146 19.82 -2.15 1.78
CA ILE A 146 20.95 -2.63 2.60
C ILE A 146 22.27 -2.48 1.85
N LEU A 147 22.31 -2.83 0.56
CA LEU A 147 23.53 -2.71 -0.25
C LEU A 147 23.99 -1.25 -0.36
N GLN A 148 23.07 -0.29 -0.40
CA GLN A 148 23.40 1.13 -0.47
C GLN A 148 24.07 1.66 0.81
N GLU A 149 23.85 1.03 1.96
CA GLU A 149 24.46 1.39 3.23
C GLU A 149 25.85 0.75 3.43
N MET A 150 26.31 -0.07 2.46
CA MET A 150 27.61 -0.73 2.56
C MET A 150 28.79 0.24 2.45
N GLU A 151 29.72 0.12 3.39
CA GLU A 151 31.02 0.77 3.34
C GLU A 151 32.13 -0.27 3.12
N HIS A 152 33.01 -0.03 2.14
CA HIS A 152 34.16 -0.88 1.86
C HIS A 152 35.29 -0.09 1.18
N PRO A 153 36.59 -0.30 1.53
CA PRO A 153 37.70 0.43 0.92
C PRO A 153 37.78 0.31 -0.62
N HIS A 154 37.30 -0.82 -1.16
CA HIS A 154 37.33 -1.12 -2.58
C HIS A 154 35.99 -0.92 -3.31
N LEU A 155 35.02 -0.20 -2.71
CA LEU A 155 33.68 -0.01 -3.29
C LEU A 155 33.69 0.52 -4.74
N GLY A 156 34.71 1.31 -5.10
CA GLY A 156 34.92 1.81 -6.45
C GLY A 156 35.05 0.74 -7.54
N VAL A 157 35.37 -0.51 -7.18
CA VAL A 157 35.42 -1.65 -8.14
C VAL A 157 34.07 -1.93 -8.79
N LEU A 158 32.97 -1.54 -8.14
CA LEU A 158 31.60 -1.67 -8.66
C LEU A 158 31.26 -0.63 -9.74
N GLN A 159 32.12 0.37 -9.96
CA GLN A 159 32.00 1.31 -11.08
C GLN A 159 32.54 0.69 -12.38
N ARG A 160 31.82 -0.31 -12.89
CA ARG A 160 32.21 -1.09 -14.06
C ARG A 160 31.88 -0.34 -15.36
N LYS A 161 32.82 0.48 -15.83
CA LYS A 161 32.67 1.27 -17.08
C LYS A 161 32.34 0.34 -18.26
N ASN A 162 31.33 0.71 -19.05
CA ASN A 162 30.86 -0.05 -20.22
C ASN A 162 30.43 -1.49 -19.91
N PHE A 163 30.11 -1.81 -18.65
CA PHE A 163 29.56 -3.11 -18.31
C PHE A 163 28.22 -3.29 -19.00
N ILE A 164 28.15 -4.25 -19.93
CA ILE A 164 27.05 -4.37 -20.90
C ILE A 164 25.72 -4.76 -20.23
N TRP A 165 25.79 -5.47 -19.10
CA TRP A 165 24.62 -5.86 -18.31
C TRP A 165 24.08 -4.77 -17.39
N SER A 166 24.81 -3.66 -17.20
CA SER A 166 24.26 -2.49 -16.52
C SER A 166 23.17 -1.85 -17.39
N LEU A 167 22.00 -1.54 -16.82
CA LEU A 167 20.95 -0.80 -17.53
C LEU A 167 21.37 0.62 -17.92
N SER A 168 22.49 1.13 -17.41
CA SER A 168 23.12 2.38 -17.88
C SER A 168 23.74 2.25 -19.28
N SER A 169 24.06 1.03 -19.69
CA SER A 169 24.81 0.67 -20.90
C SER A 169 23.91 0.27 -22.09
N VAL A 170 22.59 0.41 -21.98
CA VAL A 170 21.63 0.06 -23.06
C VAL A 170 22.01 0.61 -24.44
N PRO A 171 22.55 1.84 -24.59
CA PRO A 171 23.00 2.33 -25.90
C PRO A 171 24.10 1.50 -26.57
N LEU A 172 24.88 0.71 -25.81
CA LEU A 172 25.92 -0.16 -26.37
C LEU A 172 25.34 -1.31 -27.20
N LEU A 173 24.04 -1.62 -27.06
CA LEU A 173 23.36 -2.61 -27.88
C LEU A 173 23.34 -2.25 -29.38
N GLU A 174 23.52 -0.97 -29.74
CA GLU A 174 23.60 -0.55 -31.13
C GLU A 174 24.71 -1.26 -31.92
N ALA A 175 25.81 -1.63 -31.24
CA ALA A 175 26.91 -2.37 -31.85
C ALA A 175 26.57 -3.84 -32.19
N TYR A 176 25.43 -4.35 -31.71
CA TYR A 176 24.97 -5.73 -31.89
C TYR A 176 23.70 -5.84 -32.74
N MET A 177 23.25 -4.74 -33.36
CA MET A 177 22.01 -4.70 -34.12
C MET A 177 22.00 -5.64 -35.34
N ASN A 178 23.17 -5.91 -35.91
CA ASN A 178 23.34 -6.87 -37.00
C ASN A 178 22.91 -8.31 -36.63
N LEU A 179 22.81 -8.63 -35.33
CA LEU A 179 22.28 -9.92 -34.86
C LEU A 179 20.76 -10.07 -35.05
N LEU A 180 20.08 -9.00 -35.45
CA LEU A 180 18.64 -8.93 -35.70
C LEU A 180 18.30 -8.75 -37.18
N ASP A 181 19.28 -8.83 -38.10
CA ASP A 181 19.05 -8.61 -39.53
C ASP A 181 17.95 -9.53 -40.08
N GLY A 182 16.85 -8.93 -40.55
CA GLY A 182 15.69 -9.65 -41.10
C GLY A 182 14.71 -10.17 -40.04
N ASP A 183 14.93 -9.87 -38.76
CA ASP A 183 14.05 -10.23 -37.65
C ASP A 183 13.02 -9.13 -37.38
N PRO A 184 11.72 -9.43 -37.27
CA PRO A 184 10.70 -8.44 -36.87
C PRO A 184 11.00 -7.72 -35.55
N LEU A 185 11.79 -8.33 -34.66
CA LEU A 185 12.21 -7.75 -33.39
C LEU A 185 13.13 -6.53 -33.56
N GLU A 186 13.82 -6.40 -34.70
CA GLU A 186 14.77 -5.31 -34.96
C GLU A 186 14.14 -3.92 -34.77
N GLU A 187 12.91 -3.72 -35.26
CA GLU A 187 12.21 -2.44 -35.16
C GLU A 187 11.78 -2.11 -33.73
N ALA A 188 11.34 -3.13 -32.96
CA ALA A 188 11.01 -2.96 -31.55
C ALA A 188 12.26 -2.53 -30.76
N VAL A 189 13.38 -3.21 -30.96
CA VAL A 189 14.67 -2.91 -30.30
C VAL A 189 15.17 -1.51 -30.65
N LYS A 190 15.20 -1.14 -31.94
CA LYS A 190 15.56 0.22 -32.40
C LYS A 190 14.69 1.28 -31.73
N SER A 191 13.39 1.03 -31.65
CA SER A 191 12.43 1.93 -31.00
C SER A 191 12.71 2.08 -29.50
N VAL A 192 13.02 0.99 -28.80
CA VAL A 192 13.38 1.00 -27.38
C VAL A 192 14.68 1.75 -27.13
N ILE A 193 15.73 1.50 -27.91
CA ILE A 193 17.02 2.24 -27.79
C ILE A 193 16.80 3.74 -28.01
N ARG A 194 15.99 4.12 -29.00
CA ARG A 194 15.62 5.53 -29.23
C ARG A 194 14.86 6.11 -28.03
N GLN A 195 13.85 5.42 -27.52
CA GLN A 195 13.07 5.84 -26.34
C GLN A 195 13.95 5.99 -25.10
N TYR A 196 14.91 5.08 -24.90
CA TYR A 196 15.89 5.17 -23.83
C TYR A 196 16.70 6.46 -23.92
N LYS A 197 17.23 6.76 -25.12
CA LYS A 197 18.00 7.99 -25.38
C LYS A 197 17.18 9.27 -25.18
N THR A 198 15.89 9.26 -25.51
CA THR A 198 15.04 10.47 -25.42
C THR A 198 14.30 10.62 -24.09
N SER A 199 14.11 9.55 -23.32
CA SER A 199 13.29 9.58 -22.09
C SER A 199 14.09 9.26 -20.83
N VAL A 200 14.98 8.26 -20.89
CA VAL A 200 15.74 7.79 -19.72
C VAL A 200 17.00 8.63 -19.51
N VAL A 201 17.80 8.84 -20.57
CA VAL A 201 19.06 9.59 -20.47
C VAL A 201 18.85 11.02 -19.91
N PRO A 202 17.87 11.81 -20.37
CA PRO A 202 17.65 13.15 -19.84
C PRO A 202 17.20 13.19 -18.37
N ASN A 203 16.51 12.15 -17.90
CA ASN A 203 15.99 12.06 -16.53
C ASN A 203 16.97 11.41 -15.54
N ARG A 204 18.06 10.80 -16.03
CA ARG A 204 18.97 9.97 -15.24
C ARG A 204 19.57 10.69 -14.02
N SER A 205 19.83 12.00 -14.10
CA SER A 205 20.36 12.78 -12.97
C SER A 205 19.39 12.86 -11.78
N ASN A 206 18.10 12.64 -12.02
CA ASN A 206 17.03 12.67 -11.02
C ASN A 206 16.75 11.29 -10.41
N PHE A 207 17.39 10.23 -10.91
CA PHE A 207 17.26 8.89 -10.33
C PHE A 207 18.12 8.78 -9.08
N ARG A 208 17.62 8.02 -8.09
CA ARG A 208 18.39 7.73 -6.88
C ARG A 208 19.38 6.60 -7.17
N LYS A 209 20.66 6.86 -6.88
CA LYS A 209 21.73 5.88 -7.05
C LYS A 209 21.66 4.79 -5.98
N CYS A 210 22.05 3.58 -6.35
CA CYS A 210 22.29 2.49 -5.42
C CYS A 210 23.44 1.59 -5.89
N ILE A 211 23.79 0.60 -5.07
CA ILE A 211 24.52 -0.58 -5.51
C ILE A 211 23.49 -1.64 -5.86
N ASN A 212 23.44 -2.02 -7.14
CA ASN A 212 22.55 -3.07 -7.61
C ASN A 212 23.20 -4.44 -7.42
N HIS A 213 22.36 -5.45 -7.15
CA HIS A 213 22.72 -6.85 -7.42
C HIS A 213 22.97 -7.02 -8.93
N GLY A 214 22.14 -6.38 -9.74
CA GLY A 214 22.28 -6.29 -11.20
C GLY A 214 21.73 -7.49 -11.97
N ASP A 215 21.23 -8.50 -11.26
CA ASP A 215 20.74 -9.75 -11.83
C ASP A 215 19.77 -10.50 -10.89
N PHE A 216 18.90 -9.76 -10.20
CA PHE A 216 17.85 -10.34 -9.35
C PHE A 216 16.74 -10.96 -10.23
N ASN A 217 17.02 -12.14 -10.78
CA ASN A 217 16.21 -12.85 -11.77
C ASN A 217 15.56 -14.13 -11.23
N ASP A 218 14.75 -14.77 -12.07
CA ASP A 218 13.95 -15.97 -11.77
C ASP A 218 14.76 -17.25 -11.49
N LEU A 219 16.02 -17.30 -11.90
CA LEU A 219 16.95 -18.40 -11.62
C LEU A 219 17.80 -18.14 -10.38
N ASN A 220 17.94 -16.87 -9.98
CA ASN A 220 18.77 -16.45 -8.85
C ASN A 220 17.99 -16.24 -7.55
N VAL A 221 16.66 -16.31 -7.59
CA VAL A 221 15.80 -16.29 -6.41
C VAL A 221 15.33 -17.70 -6.07
N LEU A 222 15.64 -18.18 -4.87
CA LEU A 222 15.16 -19.45 -4.35
C LEU A 222 13.93 -19.28 -3.47
N VAL A 223 13.02 -20.25 -3.54
CA VAL A 223 11.81 -20.32 -2.72
C VAL A 223 11.65 -21.69 -2.05
N GLN A 224 10.93 -21.68 -0.94
CA GLN A 224 10.49 -22.88 -0.21
C GLN A 224 9.00 -22.79 0.11
N PRO A 225 8.30 -23.94 0.21
CA PRO A 225 6.93 -23.97 0.71
C PRO A 225 6.81 -23.29 2.08
N ASP A 226 5.77 -22.49 2.26
CA ASP A 226 5.39 -21.92 3.57
C ASP A 226 4.26 -22.74 4.24
N GLU A 227 3.84 -22.34 5.43
CA GLU A 227 2.82 -23.04 6.23
C GLU A 227 1.40 -22.94 5.66
N SER A 228 1.19 -22.13 4.63
CA SER A 228 -0.10 -21.79 4.02
C SER A 228 -0.27 -22.33 2.59
N ASP A 229 0.46 -23.39 2.24
CA ASP A 229 0.59 -23.93 0.87
C ASP A 229 1.12 -22.89 -0.16
N GLY A 230 1.71 -21.80 0.33
CA GLY A 230 2.37 -20.75 -0.45
C GLY A 230 3.87 -20.98 -0.55
N HIS A 231 4.60 -19.94 -0.96
CA HIS A 231 6.06 -19.97 -1.06
C HIS A 231 6.66 -18.72 -0.43
N ARG A 232 7.75 -18.92 0.34
CA ARG A 232 8.60 -17.82 0.85
C ARG A 232 9.94 -17.81 0.14
N ILE A 233 10.52 -16.61 0.00
CA ILE A 233 11.88 -16.46 -0.52
C ILE A 233 12.86 -17.01 0.52
N SER A 234 13.74 -17.90 0.06
CA SER A 234 14.67 -18.70 0.87
C SER A 234 16.13 -18.55 0.44
N GLY A 235 16.38 -17.87 -0.68
CA GLY A 235 17.74 -17.62 -1.15
C GLY A 235 17.84 -16.54 -2.22
N ILE A 236 18.93 -15.80 -2.18
CA ILE A 236 19.38 -14.86 -3.20
C ILE A 236 20.77 -15.31 -3.63
N LEU A 237 20.92 -15.60 -4.91
CA LEU A 237 22.12 -16.17 -5.51
C LEU A 237 22.76 -15.21 -6.50
N ASP A 238 24.04 -15.44 -6.74
CA ASP A 238 24.82 -14.92 -7.86
C ASP A 238 25.03 -13.40 -7.96
N PHE A 239 26.00 -12.90 -7.19
CA PHE A 239 26.40 -11.50 -7.14
C PHE A 239 27.39 -11.11 -8.26
N GLY A 240 27.48 -11.88 -9.35
CA GLY A 240 28.44 -11.66 -10.45
C GLY A 240 28.30 -10.30 -11.15
N ASP A 241 27.06 -9.81 -11.23
CA ASP A 241 26.68 -8.61 -11.99
C ASP A 241 26.60 -7.33 -11.15
N MET A 242 27.04 -7.39 -9.89
CA MET A 242 27.04 -6.24 -9.01
C MET A 242 27.73 -5.03 -9.64
N ASN A 243 27.04 -3.89 -9.59
CA ASN A 243 27.53 -2.63 -10.15
C ASN A 243 26.87 -1.42 -9.47
N THR A 244 27.52 -0.27 -9.57
CA THR A 244 26.88 1.01 -9.21
C THR A 244 25.83 1.37 -10.26
N GLY A 245 24.59 1.54 -9.82
CA GLY A 245 23.46 1.87 -10.69
C GLY A 245 22.42 2.72 -9.97
N TYR A 246 21.16 2.38 -10.16
CA TYR A 246 20.02 3.15 -9.66
C TYR A 246 18.93 2.18 -9.17
N TYR A 247 18.17 2.58 -8.16
CA TYR A 247 17.13 1.73 -7.57
C TYR A 247 16.13 1.23 -8.61
N ILE A 248 15.77 2.10 -9.55
CA ILE A 248 14.83 1.78 -10.64
C ILE A 248 15.36 0.70 -11.60
N HIS A 249 16.68 0.48 -11.65
CA HIS A 249 17.27 -0.56 -12.50
C HIS A 249 16.96 -1.97 -11.97
N GLU A 250 17.18 -2.22 -10.67
CA GLU A 250 16.87 -3.54 -10.08
C GLU A 250 15.38 -3.86 -10.16
N LEU A 251 14.52 -2.86 -9.94
CA LEU A 251 13.08 -3.02 -10.12
C LEU A 251 12.72 -3.43 -11.55
N ALA A 252 13.30 -2.75 -12.55
CA ALA A 252 13.05 -3.08 -13.95
C ALA A 252 13.54 -4.49 -14.33
N ILE A 253 14.69 -4.91 -13.80
CA ILE A 253 15.24 -6.25 -13.96
C ILE A 253 14.28 -7.28 -13.34
N THR A 254 13.89 -7.06 -12.08
CA THR A 254 13.01 -7.94 -11.32
C THR A 254 11.66 -8.12 -12.04
N ILE A 255 11.02 -7.03 -12.47
CA ILE A 255 9.75 -7.10 -13.21
C ILE A 255 9.90 -7.91 -14.49
N MET A 256 10.94 -7.64 -15.28
CA MET A 256 11.15 -8.32 -16.56
C MET A 256 11.27 -9.83 -16.40
N TYR A 257 12.07 -10.33 -15.46
CA TYR A 257 12.23 -11.78 -15.27
C TYR A 257 11.00 -12.43 -14.62
N MET A 258 10.29 -11.75 -13.73
CA MET A 258 9.03 -12.29 -13.22
C MET A 258 7.95 -12.37 -14.32
N MET A 259 8.03 -11.52 -15.36
CA MET A 259 7.13 -11.60 -16.51
C MET A 259 7.34 -12.85 -17.36
N THR A 260 8.58 -13.35 -17.49
CA THR A 260 8.87 -14.50 -18.35
C THR A 260 8.30 -15.81 -17.81
N GLU A 261 8.06 -15.85 -16.49
CA GLU A 261 7.55 -17.01 -15.76
C GLU A 261 6.04 -16.96 -15.47
N HIS A 262 5.34 -15.90 -15.91
CA HIS A 262 3.92 -15.72 -15.63
C HIS A 262 3.06 -15.79 -16.90
N PRO A 263 1.94 -16.55 -16.91
CA PRO A 263 1.06 -16.68 -18.08
C PRO A 263 0.37 -15.37 -18.48
N LYS A 264 0.34 -14.38 -17.58
CA LYS A 264 -0.17 -13.03 -17.84
C LYS A 264 0.91 -12.00 -17.52
N PRO A 265 1.90 -11.80 -18.41
CA PRO A 265 3.12 -11.05 -18.10
C PRO A 265 2.81 -9.60 -17.68
N ILE A 266 1.89 -8.92 -18.34
CA ILE A 266 1.58 -7.51 -18.02
C ILE A 266 1.02 -7.35 -16.60
N GLU A 267 0.27 -8.33 -16.07
CA GLU A 267 -0.31 -8.25 -14.72
C GLU A 267 0.77 -8.32 -13.61
N VAL A 268 1.97 -8.83 -13.90
CA VAL A 268 3.08 -9.02 -12.95
C VAL A 268 3.60 -7.70 -12.36
N GLY A 269 3.66 -6.66 -13.19
CA GLY A 269 4.27 -5.39 -12.76
C GLY A 269 3.58 -4.75 -11.57
N GLY A 270 2.27 -4.98 -11.40
CA GLY A 270 1.49 -4.41 -10.29
C GLY A 270 1.90 -4.91 -8.90
N PRO A 271 1.79 -6.21 -8.61
CA PRO A 271 2.18 -6.77 -7.32
C PRO A 271 3.67 -6.54 -6.99
N VAL A 272 4.58 -6.73 -7.95
CA VAL A 272 6.02 -6.48 -7.75
C VAL A 272 6.27 -5.01 -7.40
N LEU A 273 5.65 -4.07 -8.12
CA LEU A 273 5.76 -2.65 -7.83
C LEU A 273 5.17 -2.29 -6.46
N ALA A 274 4.05 -2.89 -6.06
CA ALA A 274 3.48 -2.68 -4.72
C ALA A 274 4.43 -3.14 -3.61
N GLY A 275 5.08 -4.30 -3.80
CA GLY A 275 6.11 -4.82 -2.91
C GLY A 275 7.28 -3.86 -2.80
N TRP A 276 7.81 -3.44 -3.94
CA TRP A 276 8.92 -2.50 -4.01
C TRP A 276 8.61 -1.17 -3.32
N GLU A 277 7.49 -0.51 -3.69
CA GLU A 277 7.10 0.78 -3.12
C GLU A 277 6.68 0.72 -1.65
N SER A 278 6.49 -0.47 -1.07
CA SER A 278 6.30 -0.63 0.38
C SER A 278 7.58 -0.36 1.18
N VAL A 279 8.74 -0.42 0.52
CA VAL A 279 10.07 -0.19 1.11
C VAL A 279 10.70 1.07 0.53
N LEU A 280 10.73 1.17 -0.80
CA LEU A 280 11.34 2.27 -1.54
C LEU A 280 10.34 2.90 -2.52
N PRO A 281 9.51 3.87 -2.08
CA PRO A 281 8.60 4.59 -2.98
C PRO A 281 9.36 5.21 -4.15
N LEU A 282 8.85 5.05 -5.38
CA LEU A 282 9.51 5.61 -6.57
C LEU A 282 9.32 7.13 -6.62
N ASN A 283 10.36 7.85 -7.05
CA ASN A 283 10.23 9.26 -7.37
C ASN A 283 9.58 9.47 -8.76
N LYS A 284 9.23 10.72 -9.09
CA LYS A 284 8.54 11.04 -10.36
C LYS A 284 9.35 10.59 -11.59
N ALA A 285 10.64 10.88 -11.64
CA ALA A 285 11.49 10.56 -12.78
C ALA A 285 11.64 9.04 -12.96
N GLU A 286 11.81 8.30 -11.86
CA GLU A 286 11.88 6.84 -11.85
C GLU A 286 10.56 6.22 -12.36
N LYS A 287 9.41 6.71 -11.89
CA LYS A 287 8.08 6.28 -12.37
C LYS A 287 7.93 6.51 -13.87
N GLU A 288 8.30 7.68 -14.37
CA GLU A 288 8.19 8.04 -15.79
C GLU A 288 9.06 7.18 -16.72
N CYS A 289 10.11 6.53 -16.19
CA CYS A 289 11.07 5.76 -16.98
C CYS A 289 10.94 4.23 -16.82
N LEU A 290 10.16 3.75 -15.84
CA LEU A 290 10.06 2.33 -15.51
C LEU A 290 9.69 1.45 -16.72
N TYR A 291 8.67 1.84 -17.48
CA TYR A 291 8.24 1.12 -18.68
C TYR A 291 9.38 0.93 -19.69
N VAL A 292 10.11 2.00 -20.01
CA VAL A 292 11.22 1.95 -20.98
C VAL A 292 12.38 1.12 -20.45
N LEU A 293 12.65 1.16 -19.14
CA LEU A 293 13.71 0.37 -18.51
C LEU A 293 13.40 -1.14 -18.54
N VAL A 294 12.15 -1.54 -18.32
CA VAL A 294 11.72 -2.95 -18.45
C VAL A 294 11.93 -3.45 -19.89
N LEU A 295 11.48 -2.67 -20.90
CA LEU A 295 11.73 -2.97 -22.31
C LEU A 295 13.23 -3.04 -22.63
N SER A 296 14.02 -2.16 -22.01
CA SER A 296 15.47 -2.12 -22.22
C SER A 296 16.17 -3.37 -21.69
N ARG A 297 15.72 -3.92 -20.55
CA ARG A 297 16.25 -5.19 -20.03
C ARG A 297 15.88 -6.37 -20.94
N PHE A 298 14.66 -6.41 -21.50
CA PHE A 298 14.31 -7.37 -22.55
C PHE A 298 15.28 -7.29 -23.74
N CYS A 299 15.52 -6.08 -24.27
CA CYS A 299 16.45 -5.90 -25.39
C CYS A 299 17.87 -6.38 -25.04
N GLN A 300 18.39 -6.02 -23.85
CA GLN A 300 19.69 -6.48 -23.38
C GLN A 300 19.77 -8.01 -23.33
N SER A 301 18.82 -8.66 -22.63
CA SER A 301 18.81 -10.11 -22.45
C SER A 301 18.74 -10.85 -23.79
N LEU A 302 17.83 -10.45 -24.70
CA LEU A 302 17.62 -11.15 -25.97
C LEU A 302 18.80 -11.01 -26.93
N ILE A 303 19.38 -9.81 -27.05
CA ILE A 303 20.51 -9.56 -27.97
C ILE A 303 21.78 -10.24 -27.44
N LEU A 304 22.05 -10.13 -26.15
CA LEU A 304 23.24 -10.73 -25.55
C LEU A 304 23.14 -12.25 -25.53
N ALA A 305 21.94 -12.83 -25.37
CA ALA A 305 21.72 -14.26 -25.56
C ALA A 305 22.10 -14.70 -26.98
N ARG A 306 21.63 -14.01 -28.03
CA ARG A 306 22.00 -14.33 -29.44
C ARG A 306 23.51 -14.26 -29.66
N HIS A 307 24.15 -13.20 -29.16
CA HIS A 307 25.59 -13.04 -29.24
C HIS A 307 26.33 -14.19 -28.54
N ALA A 308 25.90 -14.55 -27.33
CA ALA A 308 26.47 -15.64 -26.55
C ALA A 308 26.32 -17.00 -27.26
N VAL A 309 25.17 -17.26 -27.90
CA VAL A 309 24.95 -18.50 -28.68
C VAL A 309 25.89 -18.60 -29.89
N ILE A 310 26.23 -17.49 -30.53
CA ILE A 310 27.21 -17.49 -31.64
C ILE A 310 28.61 -17.86 -31.13
N LEU A 311 28.97 -17.40 -29.94
CA LEU A 311 30.28 -17.69 -29.33
C LEU A 311 30.35 -19.09 -28.71
N HIS A 312 29.22 -19.57 -28.17
CA HIS A 312 29.11 -20.81 -27.38
C HIS A 312 27.86 -21.61 -27.79
N PRO A 313 27.82 -22.13 -29.04
CA PRO A 313 26.64 -22.82 -29.56
C PRO A 313 26.26 -24.07 -28.76
N GLU A 314 27.21 -24.68 -28.06
CA GLU A 314 26.98 -25.82 -27.16
C GLU A 314 26.06 -25.48 -25.97
N ASN A 315 25.97 -24.21 -25.58
CA ASN A 315 25.14 -23.73 -24.47
C ASN A 315 23.80 -23.12 -24.92
N ALA A 316 23.43 -23.30 -26.21
CA ALA A 316 22.28 -22.62 -26.80
C ALA A 316 20.96 -22.87 -26.06
N GLU A 317 20.75 -24.07 -25.53
CA GLU A 317 19.53 -24.40 -24.80
C GLU A 317 19.34 -23.54 -23.55
N TYR A 318 20.41 -23.37 -22.76
CA TYR A 318 20.42 -22.56 -21.55
C TYR A 318 20.32 -21.07 -21.88
N LEU A 319 21.15 -20.59 -22.82
CA LEU A 319 21.21 -19.17 -23.20
C LEU A 319 19.89 -18.65 -23.80
N MET A 320 19.09 -19.53 -24.40
CA MET A 320 17.84 -19.16 -25.04
C MET A 320 16.61 -19.32 -24.14
N ILE A 321 16.75 -19.71 -22.86
CA ILE A 321 15.61 -19.90 -21.94
C ILE A 321 14.69 -18.66 -21.94
N THR A 322 15.26 -17.50 -21.63
CA THR A 322 14.52 -16.22 -21.58
C THR A 322 13.95 -15.84 -22.95
N SER A 323 14.66 -16.17 -24.04
CA SER A 323 14.23 -15.87 -25.41
C SER A 323 12.97 -16.64 -25.84
N ARG A 324 12.66 -17.79 -25.22
CA ARG A 324 11.49 -18.61 -25.57
C ARG A 324 10.17 -17.86 -25.39
N THR A 325 10.05 -17.06 -24.33
CA THR A 325 8.85 -16.26 -24.04
C THR A 325 9.11 -14.76 -24.21
N GLY A 326 10.34 -14.29 -23.95
CA GLY A 326 10.68 -12.89 -23.88
C GLY A 326 10.48 -12.10 -25.17
N VAL A 327 10.65 -12.72 -26.35
CA VAL A 327 10.39 -12.06 -27.65
C VAL A 327 8.92 -11.66 -27.77
N HIS A 328 8.01 -12.58 -27.44
CA HIS A 328 6.57 -12.32 -27.51
C HIS A 328 6.14 -11.26 -26.49
N ILE A 329 6.67 -11.33 -25.27
CA ILE A 329 6.35 -10.37 -24.20
C ILE A 329 6.85 -8.96 -24.55
N LEU A 330 8.07 -8.85 -25.09
CA LEU A 330 8.62 -7.58 -25.56
C LEU A 330 7.74 -6.96 -26.64
N HIS A 331 7.32 -7.74 -27.64
CA HIS A 331 6.40 -7.27 -28.67
C HIS A 331 5.05 -6.82 -28.07
N GLN A 332 4.47 -7.62 -27.18
CA GLN A 332 3.19 -7.30 -26.54
C GLN A 332 3.25 -5.99 -25.73
N LEU A 333 4.29 -5.79 -24.93
CA LEU A 333 4.51 -4.54 -24.19
C LEU A 333 4.66 -3.35 -25.14
N TRP A 334 5.47 -3.52 -26.19
CA TRP A 334 5.75 -2.49 -27.17
C TRP A 334 4.50 -2.05 -27.95
N GLU A 335 3.66 -3.00 -28.37
CA GLU A 335 2.40 -2.74 -29.10
C GLU A 335 1.34 -2.06 -28.22
N LEU A 336 1.20 -2.48 -26.96
CA LEU A 336 0.24 -1.86 -26.02
C LEU A 336 0.64 -0.41 -25.68
N GLY A 337 1.95 -0.16 -25.60
CA GLY A 337 2.49 1.14 -25.29
C GLY A 337 2.44 1.49 -23.80
N LYS A 338 3.19 2.56 -23.46
CA LYS A 338 3.44 2.99 -22.08
C LYS A 338 2.16 3.20 -21.26
N GLU A 339 1.20 3.97 -21.77
CA GLU A 339 0.01 4.38 -21.02
C GLU A 339 -0.84 3.17 -20.57
N GLN A 340 -1.06 2.20 -21.46
CA GLN A 340 -1.88 1.02 -21.15
C GLN A 340 -1.18 0.11 -20.14
N VAL A 341 0.12 -0.14 -20.33
CA VAL A 341 0.92 -0.99 -19.44
C VAL A 341 1.03 -0.36 -18.04
N GLU A 342 1.39 0.92 -17.97
CA GLU A 342 1.51 1.64 -16.70
C GLU A 342 0.17 1.72 -15.97
N LYS A 343 -0.94 1.92 -16.69
CA LYS A 343 -2.27 1.86 -16.09
C LYS A 343 -2.51 0.53 -15.37
N VAL A 344 -2.17 -0.60 -15.97
CA VAL A 344 -2.30 -1.92 -15.33
C VAL A 344 -1.40 -2.01 -14.09
N TRP A 345 -0.13 -1.65 -14.21
CA TRP A 345 0.83 -1.76 -13.10
C TRP A 345 0.45 -0.87 -11.92
N PHE A 346 0.24 0.43 -12.13
CA PHE A 346 -0.02 1.37 -11.04
C PHE A 346 -1.41 1.17 -10.41
N GLN A 347 -2.44 0.82 -11.19
CA GLN A 347 -3.76 0.53 -10.63
C GLN A 347 -3.76 -0.78 -9.81
N SER A 348 -3.10 -1.81 -10.33
CA SER A 348 -2.95 -3.09 -9.61
C SER A 348 -2.15 -2.90 -8.32
N ALA A 349 -1.03 -2.14 -8.38
CA ALA A 349 -0.22 -1.86 -7.21
C ALA A 349 -1.00 -1.11 -6.11
N ALA A 350 -1.81 -0.11 -6.49
CA ALA A 350 -2.67 0.60 -5.56
C ALA A 350 -3.73 -0.31 -4.90
N ARG A 351 -4.31 -1.25 -5.65
CA ARG A 351 -5.25 -2.24 -5.09
C ARG A 351 -4.55 -3.20 -4.13
N PHE A 352 -3.33 -3.64 -4.46
CA PHE A 352 -2.56 -4.56 -3.64
C PHE A 352 -2.21 -3.96 -2.27
N LYS A 353 -1.78 -2.69 -2.25
CA LYS A 353 -1.56 -1.92 -1.00
C LYS A 353 -2.79 -1.87 -0.10
N ILE A 354 -3.99 -1.87 -0.66
CA ILE A 354 -5.26 -1.89 0.11
C ILE A 354 -5.59 -3.28 0.65
N ALA A 355 -5.16 -4.34 -0.04
CA ALA A 355 -5.46 -5.72 0.31
C ALA A 355 -4.50 -6.31 1.37
N THR A 356 -3.25 -5.84 1.43
CA THR A 356 -2.23 -6.30 2.38
C THR A 356 -2.10 -5.46 3.66
N ALA A 357 -2.83 -4.36 3.77
CA ALA A 357 -2.87 -3.58 5.00
C ALA A 357 -3.54 -4.40 6.12
N VAL A 358 -2.88 -4.50 7.28
CA VAL A 358 -3.48 -5.07 8.51
C VAL A 358 -4.77 -4.30 8.80
N ASP A 359 -5.86 -5.01 9.15
CA ASP A 359 -7.12 -4.32 9.51
C ASP A 359 -6.84 -3.43 10.73
N PRO A 360 -7.00 -2.11 10.61
CA PRO A 360 -6.67 -1.21 11.71
C PRO A 360 -7.71 -1.22 12.83
N THR A 361 -8.82 -1.93 12.64
CA THR A 361 -9.92 -2.01 13.61
C THR A 361 -9.48 -2.78 14.85
N PRO A 362 -9.63 -2.23 16.07
CA PRO A 362 -9.31 -2.96 17.29
C PRO A 362 -10.35 -4.07 17.57
N THR A 363 -9.88 -5.19 18.09
CA THR A 363 -10.70 -6.36 18.46
C THR A 363 -10.39 -6.82 19.88
N LEU A 364 -10.35 -5.88 20.83
CA LEU A 364 -10.13 -6.18 22.24
C LEU A 364 -11.27 -7.02 22.79
N THR A 365 -10.90 -7.96 23.66
CA THR A 365 -11.86 -8.69 24.49
C THR A 365 -12.42 -7.79 25.59
N LEU A 366 -13.57 -8.15 26.16
CA LEU A 366 -14.13 -7.46 27.32
C LEU A 366 -13.13 -7.43 28.48
N GLN A 367 -12.37 -8.51 28.68
CA GLN A 367 -11.34 -8.60 29.72
C GLN A 367 -10.22 -7.57 29.49
N GLN A 368 -9.65 -7.50 28.27
CA GLN A 368 -8.62 -6.51 27.95
C GLN A 368 -9.14 -5.08 28.15
N ALA A 369 -10.38 -4.80 27.72
CA ALA A 369 -11.00 -3.49 27.92
C ALA A 369 -11.20 -3.17 29.42
N THR A 370 -11.56 -4.16 30.24
CA THR A 370 -11.67 -4.02 31.69
C THR A 370 -10.33 -3.69 32.34
N GLU A 371 -9.29 -4.47 32.01
CA GLU A 371 -7.93 -4.29 32.53
C GLU A 371 -7.36 -2.92 32.14
N LEU A 372 -7.51 -2.51 30.88
CA LEU A 372 -7.10 -1.19 30.40
C LEU A 372 -7.80 -0.05 31.13
N THR A 373 -9.11 -0.17 31.34
CA THR A 373 -9.87 0.88 32.02
C THR A 373 -9.43 1.05 33.47
N LEU A 374 -9.21 -0.05 34.18
CA LEU A 374 -8.69 -0.03 35.55
C LEU A 374 -7.26 0.54 35.58
N HIS A 375 -6.39 0.06 34.72
CA HIS A 375 -4.98 0.46 34.68
C HIS A 375 -4.81 1.95 34.33
N LEU A 376 -5.47 2.41 33.27
CA LEU A 376 -5.27 3.76 32.75
C LEU A 376 -6.08 4.81 33.50
N TYR A 377 -7.29 4.48 33.97
CA TYR A 377 -8.21 5.46 34.55
C TYR A 377 -8.52 5.22 36.03
N GLY A 378 -8.06 4.11 36.63
CA GLY A 378 -8.36 3.78 38.02
C GLY A 378 -9.83 3.43 38.27
N VAL A 379 -10.61 3.19 37.21
CA VAL A 379 -12.05 2.91 37.30
C VAL A 379 -12.27 1.41 37.47
N THR A 380 -12.86 1.01 38.59
CA THR A 380 -13.22 -0.39 38.86
C THR A 380 -14.59 -0.70 38.25
N ILE A 381 -14.63 -1.66 37.34
CA ILE A 381 -15.80 -1.94 36.50
C ILE A 381 -16.68 -3.01 37.14
N THR A 382 -17.99 -2.76 37.21
CA THR A 382 -19.01 -3.75 37.59
C THR A 382 -19.76 -4.32 36.39
N GLU A 383 -19.92 -3.55 35.31
CA GLU A 383 -20.56 -3.99 34.07
C GLU A 383 -19.83 -3.41 32.86
N ILE A 384 -19.60 -4.24 31.83
CA ILE A 384 -19.04 -3.81 30.55
C ILE A 384 -19.77 -4.49 29.39
N SER A 385 -20.06 -3.74 28.34
CA SER A 385 -20.66 -4.26 27.11
C SER A 385 -20.14 -3.53 25.88
N THR A 386 -20.10 -4.20 24.74
CA THR A 386 -19.74 -3.57 23.46
C THR A 386 -20.86 -2.68 22.96
N LEU A 387 -20.51 -1.51 22.45
CA LEU A 387 -21.43 -0.61 21.72
C LEU A 387 -21.17 -0.71 20.21
N PRO A 388 -22.17 -0.40 19.36
CA PRO A 388 -21.98 -0.35 17.92
C PRO A 388 -20.82 0.57 17.51
N SER A 389 -20.04 0.13 16.53
CA SER A 389 -18.92 0.88 15.98
C SER A 389 -18.59 0.44 14.55
N TYR A 390 -17.78 1.24 13.87
CA TYR A 390 -17.43 1.03 12.46
C TYR A 390 -15.93 0.77 12.24
N ARG A 391 -15.06 1.75 12.56
CA ARG A 391 -13.59 1.57 12.52
C ARG A 391 -12.98 1.42 13.90
N ASP A 392 -13.56 2.06 14.90
CA ASP A 392 -13.11 2.04 16.28
C ASP A 392 -13.81 0.90 17.04
N GLN A 393 -13.44 0.70 18.31
CA GLN A 393 -14.16 -0.20 19.22
C GLN A 393 -14.65 0.57 20.43
N ASN A 394 -15.95 0.48 20.69
CA ASN A 394 -16.64 1.24 21.73
C ASN A 394 -17.18 0.28 22.80
N PHE A 395 -17.03 0.64 24.07
CA PHE A 395 -17.59 -0.10 25.19
C PHE A 395 -18.36 0.83 26.14
N LEU A 396 -19.55 0.41 26.55
CA LEU A 396 -20.21 0.95 27.72
C LEU A 396 -19.57 0.33 28.95
N VAL A 397 -19.09 1.18 29.86
CA VAL A 397 -18.48 0.81 31.13
C VAL A 397 -19.32 1.38 32.27
N VAL A 398 -19.59 0.58 33.30
CA VAL A 398 -20.27 1.00 34.53
C VAL A 398 -19.37 0.71 35.72
N ASP A 399 -19.14 1.71 36.55
CA ASP A 399 -18.35 1.57 37.77
C ASP A 399 -19.18 1.12 38.99
N ASN A 400 -18.50 0.93 40.12
CA ASN A 400 -19.09 0.54 41.39
C ASN A 400 -20.08 1.57 41.99
N GLU A 401 -20.05 2.82 41.54
CA GLU A 401 -20.99 3.88 41.92
C GLU A 401 -22.15 3.99 40.93
N SER A 402 -22.26 3.06 39.98
CA SER A 402 -23.24 3.07 38.87
C SER A 402 -23.05 4.24 37.88
N THR A 403 -21.88 4.87 37.88
CA THR A 403 -21.51 5.89 36.88
C THR A 403 -21.18 5.21 35.56
N LYS A 404 -21.69 5.76 34.47
CA LYS A 404 -21.51 5.24 33.12
C LYS A 404 -20.45 6.02 32.34
N TYR A 405 -19.64 5.28 31.59
CA TYR A 405 -18.61 5.80 30.70
C TYR A 405 -18.66 5.13 29.33
N LEU A 406 -18.11 5.81 28.33
CA LEU A 406 -17.76 5.23 27.03
C LEU A 406 -16.25 5.05 26.98
N LEU A 407 -15.77 3.80 26.96
CA LEU A 407 -14.39 3.50 26.59
C LEU A 407 -14.32 3.39 25.05
N LYS A 408 -13.52 4.24 24.42
CA LYS A 408 -13.30 4.25 22.97
C LYS A 408 -11.85 3.91 22.65
N ILE A 409 -11.66 2.87 21.85
CA ILE A 409 -10.38 2.44 21.28
C ILE A 409 -10.35 2.87 19.82
N MET A 410 -9.56 3.89 19.52
CA MET A 410 -9.39 4.39 18.15
C MET A 410 -8.65 3.37 17.31
N ASN A 411 -9.02 3.20 16.04
CA ASN A 411 -8.27 2.33 15.10
C ASN A 411 -6.78 2.73 14.97
N SER A 412 -5.94 1.77 14.61
CA SER A 412 -4.48 1.96 14.63
C SER A 412 -3.99 2.97 13.59
N GLU A 413 -4.66 3.13 12.45
CA GLU A 413 -4.31 4.17 11.47
C GLU A 413 -4.62 5.58 11.99
N ASP A 414 -5.81 5.80 12.55
CA ASP A 414 -6.15 7.11 13.12
C ASP A 414 -5.31 7.43 14.36
N SER A 415 -4.89 6.40 15.11
CA SER A 415 -4.04 6.53 16.28
C SER A 415 -2.66 7.12 15.97
N LYS A 416 -2.22 7.07 14.70
CA LYS A 416 -0.98 7.71 14.24
C LYS A 416 -1.04 9.23 14.24
N ASN A 417 -2.24 9.83 14.29
CA ASN A 417 -2.42 11.28 14.27
C ASN A 417 -2.87 11.81 15.64
N ALA A 418 -1.96 11.74 16.62
CA ALA A 418 -2.20 12.22 17.99
C ALA A 418 -2.71 13.68 18.03
N THR A 419 -2.13 14.54 17.18
CA THR A 419 -2.51 15.96 17.07
C THR A 419 -3.99 16.14 16.69
N LEU A 420 -4.52 15.34 15.76
CA LEU A 420 -5.94 15.38 15.42
C LEU A 420 -6.80 14.93 16.62
N LEU A 421 -6.40 13.88 17.33
CA LEU A 421 -7.14 13.36 18.49
C LEU A 421 -7.17 14.36 19.65
N GLU A 422 -6.10 15.13 19.84
CA GLU A 422 -6.07 16.26 20.78
C GLU A 422 -7.06 17.36 20.38
N VAL A 423 -7.08 17.74 19.11
CA VAL A 423 -8.03 18.76 18.60
C VAL A 423 -9.47 18.29 18.73
N GLN A 424 -9.77 17.03 18.44
CA GLN A 424 -11.10 16.43 18.66
C GLN A 424 -11.51 16.52 20.14
N THR A 425 -10.59 16.15 21.05
CA THR A 425 -10.84 16.19 22.49
C THR A 425 -11.05 17.62 22.99
N HIS A 426 -10.27 18.57 22.47
CA HIS A 426 -10.41 19.99 22.78
C HIS A 426 -11.73 20.57 22.26
N ALA A 427 -12.15 20.22 21.03
CA ALA A 427 -13.41 20.66 20.44
C ALA A 427 -14.63 20.18 21.25
N MET A 428 -14.63 18.91 21.68
CA MET A 428 -15.67 18.36 22.54
C MET A 428 -15.79 19.13 23.87
N TYR A 429 -14.65 19.37 24.54
CA TYR A 429 -14.63 20.16 25.77
C TYR A 429 -15.10 21.60 25.55
N PHE A 430 -14.61 22.25 24.49
CA PHE A 430 -14.99 23.61 24.13
C PHE A 430 -16.50 23.75 23.88
N LEU A 431 -17.09 22.83 23.11
CA LEU A 431 -18.53 22.80 22.87
C LEU A 431 -19.33 22.62 24.16
N ARG A 432 -18.87 21.74 25.05
CA ARG A 432 -19.50 21.54 26.37
C ARG A 432 -19.52 22.82 27.21
N GLN A 433 -18.45 23.60 27.21
CA GLN A 433 -18.38 24.89 27.92
C GLN A 433 -19.38 25.93 27.36
N HIS A 434 -19.82 25.76 26.11
CA HIS A 434 -20.78 26.64 25.44
C HIS A 434 -22.20 26.06 25.42
N GLY A 435 -22.50 25.09 26.30
CA GLY A 435 -23.85 24.56 26.49
C GLY A 435 -24.28 23.50 25.47
N VAL A 436 -23.38 23.03 24.61
CA VAL A 436 -23.65 21.90 23.72
C VAL A 436 -23.54 20.59 24.50
N PRO A 437 -24.47 19.63 24.34
CA PRO A 437 -24.39 18.34 25.00
C PRO A 437 -23.36 17.42 24.32
N ALA A 438 -22.08 17.74 24.44
CA ALA A 438 -20.97 16.92 23.96
C ALA A 438 -20.36 16.06 25.07
N GLN A 439 -19.67 14.98 24.70
CA GLN A 439 -18.92 14.14 25.63
C GLN A 439 -17.69 14.88 26.17
N THR A 440 -17.20 14.51 27.35
CA THR A 440 -15.94 15.02 27.89
C THR A 440 -15.01 13.87 28.24
N ALA A 441 -13.72 14.02 27.97
CA ALA A 441 -12.71 13.03 28.31
C ALA A 441 -12.42 13.01 29.82
N VAL A 442 -12.30 11.81 30.37
CA VAL A 442 -11.86 11.54 31.74
C VAL A 442 -10.34 11.49 31.77
N HIS A 443 -9.72 12.04 32.81
CA HIS A 443 -8.26 11.99 32.94
C HIS A 443 -7.79 10.58 33.31
N THR A 444 -6.67 10.15 32.73
CA THR A 444 -5.94 8.98 33.19
C THR A 444 -5.40 9.20 34.60
N THR A 445 -4.94 8.14 35.26
CA THR A 445 -4.25 8.19 36.56
C THR A 445 -2.99 9.06 36.51
N MET A 446 -2.43 9.28 35.33
CA MET A 446 -1.28 10.15 35.06
C MET A 446 -1.67 11.58 34.65
N GLY A 447 -2.97 11.91 34.63
CA GLY A 447 -3.49 13.25 34.32
C GLY A 447 -3.59 13.59 32.82
N GLN A 448 -3.51 12.60 31.92
CA GLN A 448 -3.66 12.80 30.48
C GLN A 448 -5.12 12.59 30.04
N LEU A 449 -5.56 13.17 28.93
CA LEU A 449 -6.94 12.98 28.42
C LEU A 449 -7.10 11.77 27.48
N MET A 450 -6.00 11.15 27.09
CA MET A 450 -5.93 9.96 26.24
C MET A 450 -4.60 9.25 26.46
N SER A 451 -4.53 7.95 26.17
CA SER A 451 -3.29 7.18 26.22
C SER A 451 -3.02 6.49 24.88
N MET A 452 -1.74 6.24 24.57
CA MET A 452 -1.31 5.49 23.38
C MET A 452 -0.77 4.15 23.86
N GLU A 453 -1.48 3.07 23.55
CA GLU A 453 -1.17 1.74 24.07
C GLU A 453 -0.77 0.79 22.94
N GLU A 454 0.29 0.03 23.15
CA GLU A 454 0.65 -1.10 22.29
C GLU A 454 -0.16 -2.33 22.69
N ILE A 455 -1.10 -2.74 21.84
CA ILE A 455 -2.04 -3.82 22.14
C ILE A 455 -1.99 -4.82 20.99
N ASP A 456 -1.84 -6.10 21.31
CA ASP A 456 -2.09 -7.18 20.35
C ASP A 456 -3.56 -7.61 20.43
N CYS A 457 -4.28 -7.37 19.34
CA CYS A 457 -5.69 -7.72 19.21
C CYS A 457 -5.91 -9.07 18.47
N GLY A 458 -4.85 -9.88 18.30
CA GLY A 458 -4.87 -11.15 17.59
C GLY A 458 -4.34 -11.09 16.15
N HIS A 459 -3.81 -9.94 15.74
CA HIS A 459 -3.26 -9.69 14.40
C HIS A 459 -1.90 -8.98 14.48
N GLY A 460 -1.20 -9.15 15.60
CA GLY A 460 0.06 -8.47 15.90
C GLY A 460 -0.15 -7.19 16.70
N THR A 461 0.89 -6.81 17.44
CA THR A 461 0.91 -5.58 18.24
C THR A 461 0.79 -4.35 17.36
N GLN A 462 -0.19 -3.50 17.67
CA GLN A 462 -0.40 -2.20 17.04
C GLN A 462 -0.59 -1.12 18.14
N THR A 463 -0.29 0.13 17.80
CA THR A 463 -0.55 1.26 18.69
C THR A 463 -1.99 1.75 18.52
N TYR A 464 -2.74 1.82 19.62
CA TYR A 464 -4.11 2.31 19.65
C TYR A 464 -4.25 3.47 20.65
N CYS A 465 -4.99 4.50 20.28
CA CYS A 465 -5.37 5.55 21.21
C CYS A 465 -6.59 5.11 22.04
N VAL A 466 -6.45 5.17 23.37
CA VAL A 466 -7.49 4.83 24.34
C VAL A 466 -8.03 6.10 24.97
N ARG A 467 -9.36 6.26 24.95
CA ARG A 467 -10.09 7.37 25.60
C ARG A 467 -11.24 6.85 26.45
N LEU A 468 -11.34 7.32 27.69
CA LEU A 468 -12.54 7.18 28.50
C LEU A 468 -13.33 8.49 28.45
N LEU A 469 -14.56 8.43 27.97
CA LEU A 469 -15.44 9.58 27.79
C LEU A 469 -16.66 9.47 28.71
N THR A 470 -17.22 10.61 29.13
CA THR A 470 -18.50 10.63 29.85
C THR A 470 -19.60 10.02 28.98
N TYR A 471 -20.47 9.21 29.60
CA TYR A 471 -21.64 8.67 28.93
C TYR A 471 -22.75 9.73 28.82
N LEU A 472 -23.38 9.83 27.65
CA LEU A 472 -24.54 10.68 27.41
C LEU A 472 -25.80 9.80 27.33
N PRO A 473 -26.82 10.03 28.19
CA PRO A 473 -28.06 9.26 28.13
C PRO A 473 -28.95 9.72 26.97
N GLY A 474 -29.67 8.79 26.36
CA GLY A 474 -30.62 9.09 25.30
C GLY A 474 -30.76 7.91 24.34
N LYS A 475 -31.63 8.06 23.36
CA LYS A 475 -31.72 7.17 22.19
C LYS A 475 -31.27 7.94 20.96
N THR A 476 -30.71 7.25 19.98
CA THR A 476 -30.39 7.89 18.70
C THR A 476 -31.67 8.32 17.97
N ILE A 477 -31.56 9.26 17.04
CA ILE A 477 -32.69 9.60 16.16
C ILE A 477 -33.11 8.40 15.31
N ALA A 478 -32.18 7.54 14.89
CA ALA A 478 -32.50 6.31 14.17
C ALA A 478 -33.43 5.37 14.98
N GLU A 479 -33.39 5.43 16.31
CA GLU A 479 -34.21 4.63 17.23
C GLU A 479 -35.49 5.33 17.69
N SER A 480 -35.65 6.62 17.38
CA SER A 480 -36.71 7.47 17.93
C SER A 480 -37.39 8.27 16.81
N PRO A 481 -38.70 8.06 16.56
CA PRO A 481 -39.40 8.83 15.53
C PRO A 481 -39.46 10.31 15.91
N VAL A 482 -38.78 11.16 15.15
CA VAL A 482 -38.71 12.61 15.37
C VAL A 482 -39.78 13.36 14.56
N THR A 483 -40.36 14.39 15.18
CA THR A 483 -41.32 15.29 14.53
C THR A 483 -40.62 16.35 13.68
N ARG A 484 -41.38 17.07 12.85
CA ARG A 484 -40.84 18.23 12.11
C ARG A 484 -40.25 19.30 13.04
N GLN A 485 -40.85 19.51 14.22
CA GLN A 485 -40.34 20.47 15.19
C GLN A 485 -39.02 20.00 15.82
N ASP A 486 -38.87 18.69 16.04
CA ASP A 486 -37.63 18.10 16.53
C ASP A 486 -36.50 18.28 15.51
N LEU A 487 -36.77 18.04 14.22
CA LEU A 487 -35.80 18.25 13.13
C LEU A 487 -35.33 19.71 13.04
N PHE A 488 -36.24 20.68 13.24
CA PHE A 488 -35.87 22.09 13.34
C PHE A 488 -34.91 22.34 14.51
N LYS A 489 -35.21 21.81 15.70
CA LYS A 489 -34.34 21.96 16.90
C LYS A 489 -32.96 21.31 16.69
N VAL A 490 -32.93 20.11 16.10
CA VAL A 490 -31.68 19.39 15.78
C VAL A 490 -30.81 20.22 14.85
N SER A 491 -31.38 20.74 13.76
CA SER A 491 -30.62 21.54 12.81
C SER A 491 -30.19 22.91 13.37
N LYS A 492 -31.03 23.54 14.19
CA LYS A 492 -30.66 24.76 14.92
C LYS A 492 -29.47 24.53 15.85
N LEU A 493 -29.44 23.40 16.56
CA LEU A 493 -28.30 23.02 17.37
C LEU A 493 -27.06 22.76 16.51
N ALA A 494 -27.18 22.07 15.38
CA ALA A 494 -26.07 21.82 14.46
C ALA A 494 -25.45 23.15 13.96
N ALA A 495 -26.27 24.11 13.53
CA ALA A 495 -25.79 25.43 13.14
C ALA A 495 -25.15 26.19 14.32
N PHE A 496 -25.68 26.03 15.54
CA PHE A 496 -25.07 26.59 16.75
C PHE A 496 -23.71 25.96 17.07
N VAL A 497 -23.54 24.65 16.86
CA VAL A 497 -22.26 23.94 17.02
C VAL A 497 -21.22 24.52 16.07
N ASP A 498 -21.53 24.58 14.78
CA ASP A 498 -20.59 25.09 13.77
C ASP A 498 -20.29 26.58 13.99
N LYS A 499 -21.30 27.37 14.37
CA LYS A 499 -21.11 28.78 14.75
C LYS A 499 -20.22 28.94 15.98
N THR A 500 -20.30 28.01 16.92
CA THR A 500 -19.46 27.99 18.13
C THR A 500 -18.04 27.60 17.77
N LEU A 501 -17.85 26.56 16.95
CA LEU A 501 -16.53 26.09 16.49
C LEU A 501 -15.74 27.15 15.70
N GLN A 502 -16.40 28.15 15.10
CA GLN A 502 -15.72 29.34 14.53
C GLN A 502 -14.83 30.08 15.54
N GLN A 503 -15.13 29.95 16.83
CA GLN A 503 -14.40 30.60 17.92
C GLN A 503 -13.38 29.67 18.59
N LEU A 504 -13.26 28.42 18.12
CA LEU A 504 -12.29 27.47 18.66
C LEU A 504 -10.87 27.96 18.36
N VAL A 505 -10.04 28.09 19.39
CA VAL A 505 -8.63 28.44 19.26
C VAL A 505 -7.78 27.27 19.75
N SER A 506 -6.92 26.75 18.88
CA SER A 506 -5.94 25.73 19.24
C SER A 506 -4.67 25.91 18.38
N PRO A 507 -3.47 25.67 18.93
CA PRO A 507 -2.23 25.74 18.15
C PRO A 507 -2.18 24.69 17.03
N ASN A 508 -3.05 23.67 17.07
CA ASN A 508 -3.00 22.50 16.21
C ASN A 508 -4.12 22.45 15.16
N LEU A 509 -4.90 23.52 14.97
CA LEU A 509 -6.06 23.51 14.05
C LEU A 509 -5.71 23.20 12.58
N ASP A 510 -4.48 23.47 12.15
CA ASP A 510 -4.01 23.17 10.79
C ASP A 510 -4.09 21.67 10.46
N VAL A 511 -4.12 20.79 11.47
CA VAL A 511 -4.33 19.35 11.26
C VAL A 511 -5.68 19.05 10.60
N LEU A 512 -6.70 19.89 10.83
CA LEU A 512 -8.04 19.73 10.25
C LEU A 512 -8.07 20.04 8.75
N GLN A 513 -7.15 20.86 8.24
CA GLN A 513 -7.04 21.12 6.79
C GLN A 513 -6.55 19.87 6.05
N LYS A 514 -5.72 19.04 6.70
CA LYS A 514 -5.25 17.77 6.12
C LYS A 514 -6.34 16.71 6.00
N MET A 515 -7.50 16.95 6.62
CA MET A 515 -8.70 16.11 6.49
C MET A 515 -9.60 16.55 5.32
N GLU A 516 -9.33 17.71 4.70
CA GLU A 516 -9.97 18.13 3.45
C GLU A 516 -9.64 17.09 2.36
N GLY A 517 -10.65 16.66 1.61
CA GLY A 517 -10.44 15.66 0.56
C GLY A 517 -10.37 14.19 1.03
N THR A 518 -10.68 13.91 2.30
CA THR A 518 -10.91 12.52 2.73
C THR A 518 -12.10 11.92 1.96
N ARG A 519 -12.10 10.59 1.78
CA ARG A 519 -13.12 9.89 0.96
C ARG A 519 -14.57 10.17 1.38
N TRP A 520 -14.80 10.58 2.63
CA TRP A 520 -16.10 10.88 3.22
C TRP A 520 -16.47 12.36 3.21
N SER A 521 -15.55 13.27 2.88
CA SER A 521 -15.88 14.66 2.59
C SER A 521 -16.74 14.73 1.31
N LEU A 522 -17.71 15.64 1.29
CA LEU A 522 -18.54 15.83 0.10
C LEU A 522 -17.78 16.48 -1.05
N SER A 523 -16.66 17.17 -0.79
CA SER A 523 -15.72 17.59 -1.86
C SER A 523 -15.18 16.42 -2.69
N SER A 524 -15.17 15.22 -2.09
CA SER A 524 -14.59 13.99 -2.64
C SER A 524 -15.62 13.02 -3.21
N ILE A 525 -16.86 13.45 -3.46
CA ILE A 525 -17.88 12.64 -4.15
C ILE A 525 -17.34 11.97 -5.44
N PRO A 526 -16.52 12.63 -6.30
CA PRO A 526 -15.93 11.99 -7.48
C PRO A 526 -15.13 10.71 -7.20
N LEU A 527 -14.51 10.57 -6.03
CA LEU A 527 -13.73 9.37 -5.68
C LEU A 527 -14.60 8.11 -5.56
N THR A 528 -15.90 8.28 -5.32
CA THR A 528 -16.89 7.20 -5.26
C THR A 528 -16.92 6.37 -6.56
N GLU A 529 -16.56 6.98 -7.69
CA GLU A 529 -16.52 6.32 -9.01
C GLU A 529 -15.56 5.11 -9.03
N GLY A 530 -14.45 5.19 -8.28
CA GLY A 530 -13.47 4.10 -8.17
C GLY A 530 -13.98 2.85 -7.46
N TYR A 531 -15.14 2.91 -6.81
CA TYR A 531 -15.73 1.83 -6.03
C TYR A 531 -16.98 1.23 -6.68
N LEU A 532 -17.39 1.70 -7.86
CA LEU A 532 -18.66 1.29 -8.46
C LEU A 532 -18.73 -0.20 -8.84
N SER A 533 -17.61 -0.90 -8.94
CA SER A 533 -17.58 -2.36 -9.15
C SER A 533 -18.29 -3.15 -8.05
N VAL A 534 -18.49 -2.56 -6.86
CA VAL A 534 -19.28 -3.21 -5.79
C VAL A 534 -20.78 -3.27 -6.12
N MET A 535 -21.21 -2.57 -7.18
CA MET A 535 -22.60 -2.50 -7.65
C MET A 535 -22.79 -3.15 -9.03
N ASP A 536 -21.87 -4.01 -9.48
CA ASP A 536 -22.01 -4.66 -10.79
C ASP A 536 -23.30 -5.49 -10.85
N GLY A 537 -24.10 -5.25 -11.89
CA GLY A 537 -25.42 -5.85 -12.07
C GLY A 537 -26.58 -5.14 -11.36
N ASP A 538 -26.32 -4.10 -10.55
CA ASP A 538 -27.38 -3.30 -9.91
C ASP A 538 -27.78 -2.09 -10.80
N PRO A 539 -29.05 -1.96 -11.20
CA PRO A 539 -29.55 -0.80 -11.95
C PRO A 539 -29.27 0.55 -11.29
N LEU A 540 -29.17 0.62 -9.96
CA LEU A 540 -28.86 1.84 -9.20
C LEU A 540 -27.48 2.42 -9.57
N GLN A 541 -26.56 1.59 -10.08
CA GLN A 541 -25.23 2.05 -10.50
C GLN A 541 -25.33 3.16 -11.56
N VAL A 542 -26.35 3.12 -12.42
CA VAL A 542 -26.60 4.16 -13.44
C VAL A 542 -26.96 5.50 -12.79
N VAL A 543 -27.83 5.47 -11.77
CA VAL A 543 -28.23 6.66 -11.01
C VAL A 543 -27.02 7.25 -10.29
N VAL A 544 -26.22 6.42 -9.60
CA VAL A 544 -25.02 6.88 -8.89
C VAL A 544 -24.02 7.54 -9.85
N ARG A 545 -23.76 6.94 -11.03
CA ARG A 545 -22.89 7.55 -12.06
C ARG A 545 -23.43 8.91 -12.51
N ALA A 546 -24.73 9.01 -12.76
CA ALA A 546 -25.35 10.25 -13.18
C ALA A 546 -25.26 11.34 -12.11
N VAL A 547 -25.47 11.01 -10.83
CA VAL A 547 -25.28 11.94 -9.70
C VAL A 547 -23.83 12.43 -9.63
N ILE A 548 -22.85 11.53 -9.71
CA ILE A 548 -21.42 11.89 -9.70
C ILE A 548 -21.09 12.82 -10.87
N GLN A 549 -21.62 12.54 -12.07
CA GLN A 549 -21.40 13.38 -13.24
C GLN A 549 -22.04 14.77 -13.07
N GLN A 550 -23.27 14.85 -12.58
CA GLN A 550 -23.94 16.13 -12.31
C GLN A 550 -23.22 16.91 -11.21
N TYR A 551 -22.73 16.25 -10.16
CA TYR A 551 -21.92 16.87 -9.12
C TYR A 551 -20.66 17.52 -9.71
N LYS A 552 -19.91 16.79 -10.55
CA LYS A 552 -18.70 17.30 -11.23
C LYS A 552 -19.00 18.53 -12.10
N LEU A 553 -20.17 18.55 -12.75
CA LEU A 553 -20.56 19.62 -13.67
C LEU A 553 -21.11 20.86 -12.95
N TYR A 554 -21.88 20.68 -11.88
CA TYR A 554 -22.69 21.76 -11.30
C TYR A 554 -22.28 22.19 -9.90
N VAL A 555 -21.70 21.30 -9.09
CA VAL A 555 -21.32 21.60 -7.70
C VAL A 555 -19.82 21.86 -7.59
N GLN A 556 -18.99 20.99 -8.16
CA GLN A 556 -17.53 21.08 -8.04
C GLN A 556 -16.95 22.45 -8.48
N PRO A 557 -17.42 23.10 -9.56
CA PRO A 557 -16.95 24.43 -9.95
C PRO A 557 -17.32 25.54 -8.96
N LYS A 558 -18.31 25.32 -8.07
CA LYS A 558 -18.84 26.29 -7.12
C LYS A 558 -18.24 26.16 -5.72
N ILE A 559 -17.52 25.07 -5.41
CA ILE A 559 -17.01 24.82 -4.04
C ILE A 559 -16.17 25.98 -3.50
N SER A 560 -15.43 26.69 -4.36
CA SER A 560 -14.64 27.86 -3.94
C SER A 560 -15.46 29.06 -3.48
N SER A 561 -16.76 29.13 -3.81
CA SER A 561 -17.68 30.18 -3.32
C SER A 561 -18.43 29.78 -2.05
N PHE A 562 -18.31 28.53 -1.58
CA PHE A 562 -18.97 28.08 -0.35
C PHE A 562 -18.27 28.62 0.89
N GLN A 563 -19.05 28.82 1.95
CA GLN A 563 -18.54 29.22 3.26
C GLN A 563 -17.90 28.01 3.94
N LYS A 564 -16.67 28.18 4.44
CA LYS A 564 -15.90 27.12 5.08
C LYS A 564 -15.64 27.39 6.55
N GLY A 565 -15.47 26.32 7.32
CA GLY A 565 -14.93 26.35 8.67
C GLY A 565 -14.93 24.98 9.31
N ILE A 566 -14.70 24.96 10.62
CA ILE A 566 -14.67 23.71 11.39
C ILE A 566 -16.09 23.22 11.58
N LEU A 567 -16.35 21.98 11.18
CA LEU A 567 -17.63 21.29 11.31
C LEU A 567 -17.43 19.87 11.86
N HIS A 568 -18.50 19.29 12.39
CA HIS A 568 -18.48 17.94 12.98
C HIS A 568 -18.16 16.85 11.93
N GLY A 569 -18.69 17.00 10.72
CA GLY A 569 -18.43 16.17 9.54
C GLY A 569 -19.23 14.87 9.47
N ASP A 570 -20.11 14.61 10.45
CA ASP A 570 -20.88 13.35 10.52
C ASP A 570 -22.10 13.43 11.47
N LEU A 571 -22.85 14.53 11.47
CA LEU A 571 -24.11 14.63 12.22
C LEU A 571 -25.23 13.82 11.55
N ASN A 572 -25.10 12.51 11.58
CA ASN A 572 -26.09 11.55 11.10
C ASN A 572 -27.10 11.14 12.20
N ASP A 573 -28.11 10.37 11.81
CA ASP A 573 -29.22 9.91 12.67
C ASP A 573 -28.79 8.97 13.81
N GLN A 574 -27.57 8.44 13.78
CA GLN A 574 -27.00 7.59 14.84
C GLN A 574 -26.09 8.35 15.81
N ASN A 575 -25.59 9.52 15.40
CA ASN A 575 -24.67 10.33 16.22
C ASN A 575 -25.38 11.44 17.02
N ILE A 576 -26.71 11.56 16.90
CA ILE A 576 -27.50 12.53 17.64
C ILE A 576 -28.44 11.79 18.58
N LEU A 577 -28.26 12.03 19.89
CA LEU A 577 -29.10 11.49 20.94
C LEU A 577 -30.24 12.43 21.28
N VAL A 578 -31.41 11.86 21.49
CA VAL A 578 -32.62 12.56 21.87
C VAL A 578 -33.28 11.91 23.08
N THR A 579 -33.91 12.74 23.92
CA THR A 579 -34.76 12.30 25.02
C THR A 579 -36.18 12.82 24.80
N PRO A 580 -37.20 11.97 24.99
CA PRO A 580 -38.59 12.41 24.88
C PRO A 580 -38.92 13.41 25.98
N VAL A 581 -39.71 14.43 25.63
CA VAL A 581 -40.31 15.39 26.57
C VAL A 581 -41.83 15.33 26.47
N GLU A 582 -42.53 16.08 27.33
CA GLU A 582 -43.99 16.16 27.30
C GLU A 582 -44.51 16.53 25.90
N ASN A 583 -45.67 15.99 25.51
CA ASN A 583 -46.33 16.16 24.20
C ASN A 583 -45.70 15.42 23.00
N GLY A 584 -44.84 14.42 23.25
CA GLY A 584 -44.30 13.56 22.19
C GLY A 584 -43.24 14.22 21.30
N SER A 585 -42.72 15.37 21.73
CA SER A 585 -41.54 16.00 21.14
C SER A 585 -40.26 15.52 21.84
N HIS A 586 -39.12 15.89 21.28
CA HIS A 586 -37.81 15.50 21.80
C HIS A 586 -36.91 16.72 22.06
N GLU A 587 -35.97 16.52 22.97
CA GLU A 587 -34.82 17.40 23.16
C GLU A 587 -33.53 16.67 22.82
N VAL A 588 -32.57 17.38 22.24
CA VAL A 588 -31.25 16.82 21.96
C VAL A 588 -30.50 16.67 23.28
N SER A 589 -30.15 15.44 23.62
CA SER A 589 -29.49 15.07 24.88
C SER A 589 -28.00 14.79 24.70
N GLY A 590 -27.54 14.59 23.45
CA GLY A 590 -26.14 14.30 23.18
C GLY A 590 -25.74 14.40 21.71
N LEU A 591 -24.51 14.84 21.47
CA LEU A 591 -23.81 14.70 20.20
C LEU A 591 -22.63 13.75 20.39
N LEU A 592 -22.54 12.75 19.52
CA LEU A 592 -21.57 11.68 19.57
C LEU A 592 -20.60 11.75 18.40
N ASP A 593 -19.44 11.16 18.61
CA ASP A 593 -18.44 10.82 17.59
C ASP A 593 -17.87 11.97 16.74
N PHE A 594 -16.93 12.69 17.34
CA PHE A 594 -16.15 13.74 16.68
C PHE A 594 -14.99 13.20 15.83
N SER A 595 -14.99 11.92 15.43
CA SER A 595 -13.89 11.35 14.63
C SER A 595 -13.73 12.01 13.26
N MET A 596 -14.80 12.61 12.73
CA MET A 596 -14.85 13.27 11.43
C MET A 596 -14.66 14.80 11.49
N LEU A 597 -14.29 15.35 12.66
CA LEU A 597 -14.03 16.78 12.81
C LEU A 597 -13.04 17.27 11.73
N MET A 598 -13.44 18.26 10.94
CA MET A 598 -12.67 18.73 9.79
C MET A 598 -12.95 20.20 9.48
N ASN A 599 -12.10 20.81 8.65
CA ASN A 599 -12.34 22.14 8.11
C ASN A 599 -12.87 22.02 6.66
N ASP A 600 -14.17 22.23 6.46
CA ASP A 600 -14.84 22.02 5.16
C ASP A 600 -16.04 22.97 4.99
N CYS A 601 -16.81 22.82 3.92
CA CYS A 601 -17.95 23.70 3.61
C CYS A 601 -19.15 23.44 4.54
N TYR A 602 -19.71 24.47 5.18
CA TYR A 602 -20.83 24.32 6.12
C TYR A 602 -22.08 23.68 5.49
N VAL A 603 -22.36 23.97 4.21
CA VAL A 603 -23.47 23.34 3.47
C VAL A 603 -23.33 21.80 3.41
N PHE A 604 -22.12 21.26 3.60
CA PHE A 604 -21.92 19.81 3.64
C PHE A 604 -22.52 19.18 4.88
N GLU A 605 -22.43 19.82 6.05
CA GLU A 605 -23.09 19.34 7.28
C GLU A 605 -24.62 19.35 7.10
N VAL A 606 -25.17 20.41 6.50
CA VAL A 606 -26.60 20.49 6.17
C VAL A 606 -27.02 19.32 5.27
N ALA A 607 -26.24 19.04 4.22
CA ALA A 607 -26.53 17.93 3.31
C ALA A 607 -26.44 16.56 4.00
N ILE A 608 -25.49 16.38 4.93
CA ILE A 608 -25.36 15.17 5.75
C ILE A 608 -26.60 14.98 6.62
N ILE A 609 -27.00 16.02 7.37
CA ILE A 609 -28.18 15.98 8.24
C ILE A 609 -29.43 15.64 7.41
N ILE A 610 -29.68 16.36 6.30
CA ILE A 610 -30.84 16.08 5.45
C ILE A 610 -30.81 14.63 4.94
N ALA A 611 -29.67 14.15 4.44
CA ALA A 611 -29.55 12.80 3.88
C ALA A 611 -29.90 11.71 4.90
N TYR A 612 -29.37 11.80 6.12
CA TYR A 612 -29.58 10.76 7.14
C TYR A 612 -30.94 10.88 7.85
N MET A 613 -31.41 12.10 8.15
CA MET A 613 -32.71 12.29 8.77
C MET A 613 -33.88 11.85 7.87
N MET A 614 -33.65 11.69 6.55
CA MET A 614 -34.62 11.12 5.62
C MET A 614 -34.72 9.59 5.63
N LEU A 615 -33.72 8.85 6.13
CA LEU A 615 -33.64 7.40 5.94
C LEU A 615 -34.78 6.65 6.62
N GLU A 616 -35.02 6.96 7.89
CA GLU A 616 -36.04 6.31 8.72
C GLU A 616 -37.30 7.18 8.93
N ASN A 617 -37.33 8.39 8.35
CA ASN A 617 -38.48 9.27 8.51
C ASN A 617 -39.66 8.81 7.63
N PRO A 618 -40.89 8.70 8.18
CA PRO A 618 -42.07 8.29 7.41
C PRO A 618 -42.42 9.28 6.29
N SER A 619 -42.04 10.55 6.43
CA SER A 619 -42.26 11.62 5.47
C SER A 619 -40.93 12.27 5.05
N PRO A 620 -40.05 11.57 4.32
CA PRO A 620 -38.67 12.01 4.10
C PRO A 620 -38.57 13.36 3.40
N LEU A 621 -39.49 13.71 2.50
CA LEU A 621 -39.45 15.00 1.82
C LEU A 621 -39.72 16.20 2.75
N ASP A 622 -40.29 15.97 3.93
CA ASP A 622 -40.57 17.03 4.92
C ASP A 622 -39.33 17.43 5.71
N VAL A 623 -38.27 16.62 5.68
CA VAL A 623 -37.05 16.82 6.45
C VAL A 623 -36.32 18.08 6.02
N GLY A 624 -36.12 18.27 4.72
CA GLY A 624 -35.30 19.36 4.20
C GLY A 624 -35.79 20.75 4.61
N GLY A 625 -37.11 20.97 4.63
CA GLY A 625 -37.67 22.26 5.04
C GLY A 625 -37.43 22.58 6.53
N ALA A 626 -37.64 21.60 7.41
CA ALA A 626 -37.40 21.75 8.84
C ALA A 626 -35.90 21.96 9.16
N VAL A 627 -35.04 21.19 8.49
CA VAL A 627 -33.58 21.30 8.66
C VAL A 627 -33.08 22.65 8.16
N LEU A 628 -33.51 23.11 6.98
CA LEU A 628 -33.14 24.42 6.45
C LEU A 628 -33.59 25.56 7.37
N ALA A 629 -34.84 25.53 7.84
CA ALA A 629 -35.35 26.55 8.75
C ALA A 629 -34.55 26.59 10.08
N GLY A 630 -34.22 25.43 10.64
CA GLY A 630 -33.39 25.36 11.85
C GLY A 630 -32.00 25.93 11.63
N TRP A 631 -31.36 25.56 10.51
CA TRP A 631 -30.03 26.01 10.15
C TRP A 631 -29.97 27.53 9.91
N GLU A 632 -30.86 28.03 9.03
CA GLU A 632 -30.92 29.45 8.64
C GLU A 632 -31.35 30.38 9.78
N SER A 633 -31.85 29.86 10.89
CA SER A 633 -32.07 30.64 12.12
C SER A 633 -30.78 31.09 12.81
N ILE A 634 -29.62 30.52 12.45
CA ILE A 634 -28.30 30.84 13.03
C ILE A 634 -27.26 31.14 11.93
N MET A 635 -27.24 30.35 10.85
CA MET A 635 -26.26 30.46 9.76
C MET A 635 -26.95 30.48 8.40
N VAL A 636 -26.64 31.47 7.57
CA VAL A 636 -27.29 31.65 6.26
C VAL A 636 -26.48 30.96 5.16
N LEU A 637 -27.17 30.20 4.30
CA LEU A 637 -26.59 29.61 3.08
C LEU A 637 -26.59 30.64 1.95
N ASN A 638 -25.48 30.75 1.24
CA ASN A 638 -25.38 31.58 0.05
C ASN A 638 -26.09 30.94 -1.16
N GLU A 639 -26.25 31.70 -2.26
CA GLU A 639 -27.01 31.23 -3.42
C GLU A 639 -26.41 29.97 -4.07
N ASP A 640 -25.08 29.87 -4.16
CA ASP A 640 -24.39 28.72 -4.73
C ASP A 640 -24.51 27.47 -3.84
N GLU A 641 -24.48 27.66 -2.51
CA GLU A 641 -24.71 26.62 -1.52
C GLU A 641 -26.14 26.08 -1.63
N ARG A 642 -27.14 26.98 -1.71
CA ARG A 642 -28.56 26.62 -1.87
C ARG A 642 -28.80 25.87 -3.18
N ASP A 643 -28.23 26.34 -4.28
CA ASP A 643 -28.35 25.71 -5.60
C ASP A 643 -27.67 24.32 -5.67
N SER A 644 -26.66 24.08 -4.82
CA SER A 644 -25.91 22.83 -4.79
C SER A 644 -26.48 21.78 -3.83
N LEU A 645 -27.35 22.18 -2.89
CA LEU A 645 -27.80 21.37 -1.78
C LEU A 645 -28.42 20.03 -2.21
N PHE A 646 -29.30 20.04 -3.21
CA PHE A 646 -29.94 18.82 -3.70
C PHE A 646 -28.91 17.78 -4.19
N LEU A 647 -27.93 18.20 -4.98
CA LEU A 647 -26.87 17.32 -5.48
C LEU A 647 -25.90 16.88 -4.38
N LEU A 648 -25.67 17.72 -3.36
CA LEU A 648 -24.89 17.35 -2.19
C LEU A 648 -25.57 16.24 -1.36
N VAL A 649 -26.89 16.35 -1.16
CA VAL A 649 -27.70 15.33 -0.47
C VAL A 649 -27.67 14.00 -1.24
N LEU A 650 -27.89 14.04 -2.56
CA LEU A 650 -27.78 12.84 -3.41
C LEU A 650 -26.36 12.26 -3.37
N GLY A 651 -25.34 13.11 -3.44
CA GLY A 651 -23.95 12.71 -3.36
C GLY A 651 -23.59 12.01 -2.05
N ARG A 652 -24.09 12.51 -0.91
CA ARG A 652 -23.92 11.84 0.39
C ARG A 652 -24.60 10.48 0.43
N LEU A 653 -25.83 10.37 -0.08
CA LEU A 653 -26.52 9.08 -0.20
C LEU A 653 -25.75 8.10 -1.09
N CYS A 654 -25.19 8.57 -2.21
CA CYS A 654 -24.32 7.77 -3.08
C CYS A 654 -23.08 7.27 -2.34
N GLN A 655 -22.33 8.14 -1.66
CA GLN A 655 -21.18 7.75 -0.85
C GLN A 655 -21.56 6.67 0.17
N SER A 656 -22.63 6.90 0.93
CA SER A 656 -23.07 5.99 1.99
C SER A 656 -23.49 4.62 1.47
N VAL A 657 -24.26 4.56 0.37
CA VAL A 657 -24.67 3.29 -0.26
C VAL A 657 -23.47 2.53 -0.86
N VAL A 658 -22.61 3.21 -1.63
CA VAL A 658 -21.47 2.59 -2.31
C VAL A 658 -20.44 2.09 -1.31
N TYR A 659 -20.01 2.96 -0.39
CA TYR A 659 -19.03 2.57 0.62
C TYR A 659 -19.62 1.58 1.62
N GLY A 660 -20.91 1.70 2.00
CA GLY A 660 -21.59 0.70 2.82
C GLY A 660 -21.49 -0.70 2.21
N ARG A 661 -21.82 -0.85 0.93
CA ARG A 661 -21.70 -2.13 0.21
C ARG A 661 -20.27 -2.63 0.11
N HIS A 662 -19.32 -1.73 -0.19
CA HIS A 662 -17.89 -2.06 -0.23
C HIS A 662 -17.40 -2.63 1.11
N ASN A 663 -17.79 -2.01 2.22
CA ASN A 663 -17.37 -2.44 3.54
C ASN A 663 -18.10 -3.68 4.03
N ALA A 664 -19.37 -3.87 3.65
CA ALA A 664 -20.12 -5.09 3.97
C ALA A 664 -19.47 -6.34 3.34
N LYS A 665 -18.82 -6.22 2.17
CA LYS A 665 -18.01 -7.31 1.59
C LYS A 665 -16.79 -7.66 2.44
N LYS A 666 -16.21 -6.67 3.14
CA LYS A 666 -15.04 -6.86 4.02
C LYS A 666 -15.42 -7.36 5.41
N LYS A 667 -16.57 -6.93 5.93
CA LYS A 667 -17.07 -7.24 7.27
C LYS A 667 -18.53 -7.71 7.20
N PRO A 668 -18.79 -8.92 6.68
CA PRO A 668 -20.15 -9.40 6.43
C PRO A 668 -21.01 -9.51 7.71
N ASP A 669 -20.37 -9.72 8.87
CA ASP A 669 -21.07 -9.88 10.14
C ASP A 669 -21.46 -8.56 10.82
N ASN A 670 -20.92 -7.42 10.36
CA ASN A 670 -21.23 -6.13 10.96
C ASN A 670 -22.53 -5.55 10.39
N LYS A 671 -23.65 -5.87 11.05
CA LYS A 671 -25.00 -5.41 10.70
C LYS A 671 -25.13 -3.87 10.68
N TYR A 672 -24.32 -3.15 11.43
CA TYR A 672 -24.27 -1.67 11.45
C TYR A 672 -24.03 -1.09 10.05
N ILE A 673 -23.23 -1.77 9.23
CA ILE A 673 -22.78 -1.29 7.91
C ILE A 673 -23.92 -1.30 6.87
N LEU A 674 -24.95 -2.14 7.05
CA LEU A 674 -25.97 -2.39 6.03
C LEU A 674 -27.28 -1.62 6.23
N THR A 675 -27.52 -1.05 7.41
CA THR A 675 -28.78 -0.32 7.72
C THR A 675 -29.01 0.83 6.73
N THR A 676 -28.00 1.68 6.54
CA THR A 676 -28.08 2.82 5.60
C THR A 676 -28.17 2.38 4.14
N ALA A 677 -27.48 1.30 3.75
CA ALA A 677 -27.44 0.86 2.34
C ALA A 677 -28.84 0.46 1.82
N LYS A 678 -29.66 -0.17 2.66
CA LYS A 678 -31.02 -0.61 2.30
C LYS A 678 -31.96 0.57 2.07
N ASN A 679 -32.10 1.44 3.07
CA ASN A 679 -33.03 2.58 3.00
C ASN A 679 -32.52 3.70 2.09
N GLY A 680 -31.20 3.89 2.03
CA GLY A 680 -30.55 4.83 1.12
C GLY A 680 -30.78 4.50 -0.36
N THR A 681 -30.80 3.21 -0.73
CA THR A 681 -31.10 2.79 -2.12
C THR A 681 -32.50 3.25 -2.56
N ARG A 682 -33.51 2.99 -1.73
CA ARG A 682 -34.91 3.39 -2.01
C ARG A 682 -35.05 4.91 -2.07
N LEU A 683 -34.43 5.61 -1.13
CA LEU A 683 -34.49 7.06 -1.03
C LEU A 683 -33.80 7.74 -2.22
N LEU A 684 -32.62 7.23 -2.62
CA LEU A 684 -31.86 7.75 -3.76
C LEU A 684 -32.68 7.68 -5.06
N ASN A 685 -33.32 6.54 -5.35
CA ASN A 685 -34.21 6.41 -6.51
C ASN A 685 -35.38 7.39 -6.44
N LYS A 686 -36.06 7.48 -5.29
CA LYS A 686 -37.21 8.37 -5.12
C LYS A 686 -36.85 9.85 -5.35
N LEU A 687 -35.73 10.31 -4.79
CA LEU A 687 -35.29 11.69 -4.96
C LEU A 687 -34.84 11.96 -6.40
N TRP A 688 -34.16 11.00 -7.03
CA TRP A 688 -33.74 11.09 -8.42
C TRP A 688 -34.92 11.19 -9.39
N GLU A 689 -35.96 10.38 -9.18
CA GLU A 689 -37.19 10.38 -10.00
C GLU A 689 -37.99 11.69 -9.86
N LEU A 690 -38.10 12.24 -8.65
CA LEU A 690 -38.76 13.53 -8.42
C LEU A 690 -38.00 14.70 -9.05
N GLY A 691 -36.67 14.62 -9.01
CA GLY A 691 -35.77 15.62 -9.56
C GLY A 691 -35.63 16.89 -8.72
N LYS A 692 -34.56 17.63 -8.99
CA LYS A 692 -34.13 18.83 -8.23
C LYS A 692 -35.26 19.83 -8.00
N LYS A 693 -35.93 20.25 -9.08
CA LYS A 693 -36.93 21.33 -9.05
C LYS A 693 -38.08 21.06 -8.09
N GLU A 694 -38.59 19.82 -8.06
CA GLU A 694 -39.74 19.48 -7.23
C GLU A 694 -39.35 19.34 -5.77
N VAL A 695 -38.20 18.70 -5.49
CA VAL A 695 -37.68 18.51 -4.13
C VAL A 695 -37.33 19.86 -3.49
N GLU A 696 -36.60 20.72 -4.20
CA GLU A 696 -36.22 22.04 -3.70
C GLU A 696 -37.43 22.94 -3.49
N ARG A 697 -38.39 22.95 -4.42
CA ARG A 697 -39.65 23.71 -4.26
C ARG A 697 -40.35 23.34 -2.95
N LYS A 698 -40.37 22.06 -2.60
CA LYS A 698 -40.94 21.60 -1.34
C LYS A 698 -40.10 22.03 -0.14
N TRP A 699 -38.79 21.78 -0.15
CA TRP A 699 -37.91 22.13 0.97
C TRP A 699 -37.94 23.63 1.28
N PHE A 700 -37.76 24.49 0.28
CA PHE A 700 -37.72 25.94 0.50
C PHE A 700 -39.11 26.53 0.83
N LYS A 701 -40.20 25.96 0.31
CA LYS A 701 -41.56 26.37 0.70
C LYS A 701 -41.89 25.95 2.14
N ASP A 702 -41.50 24.74 2.55
CA ASP A 702 -41.76 24.26 3.90
C ASP A 702 -40.91 25.03 4.92
N ALA A 703 -39.67 25.38 4.58
CA ALA A 703 -38.80 26.19 5.44
C ALA A 703 -39.43 27.54 5.83
N SER A 704 -40.13 28.21 4.90
CA SER A 704 -40.78 29.49 5.17
C SER A 704 -42.04 29.40 6.06
N THR A 705 -42.46 28.19 6.45
CA THR A 705 -43.59 27.98 7.37
C THR A 705 -43.20 27.97 8.85
N PHE A 706 -41.89 27.94 9.15
CA PHE A 706 -41.40 28.00 10.52
C PHE A 706 -41.28 29.46 10.99
N PRO A 707 -41.61 29.77 12.26
CA PRO A 707 -41.37 31.09 12.81
C PRO A 707 -39.86 31.35 12.91
N VAL A 708 -39.41 32.48 12.36
CA VAL A 708 -38.03 32.98 12.44
C VAL A 708 -37.73 33.48 13.84
#